data_AF-A0A960JBK8-F1
#
_entry.id   AF-A0A960JBK8-F1
#
_cell.length_a   1.000
_cell.length_b   1.000
_cell.length_c   1.000
_cell.angle_alpha   90.00
_cell.angle_beta   90.00
_cell.angle_gamma   90.00
#
_symmetry.space_group_name_H-M   'P 1'
#
loop_
_entity.id
_entity.type
_entity.pdbx_description
1 polymer ?
#
loop_
_entity_poly.entity_id
_entity_poly.type
_entity_poly.pdbx_seq_one_letter_code
_entity_poly.pdbx_strand_id
1 'polypeptide(L)'
;AVGELLENQFRIGLVRMERAMKEKMSVYQEMSSAMPHDLVNAKPVMAAIREFFGSSQLSQFMDQTNPLSEITHKRRLSALGPGGLSRERAGFEVRDVHTTHYGRICPIETPEGPNIGLISSLSCFARINEYGFIESPYRKVENGYVIDEVQITHPGDSGLKSGQVLKRDEADKVNGGLAKGKTHAQFEAHCHYLSAWEEDLYTIAQANIPVADDGRIIPEFANCRVAGDFQLKKKAEIQYLDVSPKQLVSVAASLIPFLENDDANRALMGSNMQRQAVPLLRADSPIVGTGMERIAARDSGAVVICRRDGVVDSVDSERIIVRVDGGAHEGQMSREVGADIYQLVKFKRSNQNTCINQKPIVRVGQRVKAGEVLGDGPSTELGELGLGRNVLVSFMPWRGYNFEDAILVSEKLVKEDFYTSIHIEEFDVEARDTKLGPEEITRDIPNISESFLRNLDESGIIRIGAAVKPGDILVGKVTPKGETQLTPEEKLLRAIFGEKAGDVKDASLYCPPGISGIVVDAKIFARKGVEKDERARLIEQQTVERLQRNLDDEKRILFDERAKRLEVMLGGQVAQADLHDEKTNRRLVEKGDTLNRELLETLRARDIKRLRLKDKDPHLHEKVDEIEEMTIRQIQVLEKLTDEKIGKLKKGDELSPGVIKMVKVYIAMKRKLQVGDKMAGRHGNKGVIARVLPEEDMPFLPDGRPVEIVLNPLGVPSRMNVGQILETHLGWAGQALGLKFASPVFEGPGEELIKEKLREAGLPESGKIGLRDGLNGEAFEQQTTVGIIYMLKLSHLVDDKIHARSIGPYSLITQQPLGGKAQFGGQRFGEMEVWALEAYGAAHILQELLTAKSDDVYGRAKIYESIVKGEAAMEPGVPESFNVLIRELQSLCLDVELIKTQKDVIETALAAD
;
A
#
# COMPACT_ATOMS: atom_id res chain seq x y z
N ALA A 1 6.23 -1.31 -21.69
CA ALA A 1 5.94 0.05 -21.17
C ALA A 1 7.13 0.69 -20.45
N VAL A 2 7.42 0.41 -19.16
CA VAL A 2 8.51 1.11 -18.44
C VAL A 2 9.88 0.94 -19.10
N GLY A 3 10.20 -0.29 -19.54
CA GLY A 3 11.47 -0.57 -20.23
C GLY A 3 11.64 0.24 -21.52
N GLU A 4 10.58 0.40 -22.32
CA GLU A 4 10.59 1.14 -23.58
C GLU A 4 10.75 2.65 -23.36
N LEU A 5 10.01 3.22 -22.40
CA LEU A 5 10.16 4.63 -22.03
C LEU A 5 11.56 4.92 -21.48
N LEU A 6 12.08 4.02 -20.64
CA LEU A 6 13.43 4.12 -20.11
C LEU A 6 14.49 3.97 -21.21
N GLU A 7 14.29 3.07 -22.17
CA GLU A 7 15.17 2.91 -23.33
C GLU A 7 15.25 4.20 -24.15
N ASN A 8 14.11 4.85 -24.39
CA ASN A 8 14.08 6.13 -25.10
C ASN A 8 14.86 7.22 -24.35
N GLN A 9 14.70 7.33 -23.03
CA GLN A 9 15.45 8.29 -22.21
C GLN A 9 16.94 7.94 -22.14
N PHE A 10 17.27 6.65 -22.06
CA PHE A 10 18.64 6.16 -22.12
C PHE A 10 19.30 6.51 -23.46
N ARG A 11 18.57 6.32 -24.57
CA ARG A 11 19.01 6.67 -25.92
C ARG A 11 19.27 8.17 -26.06
N ILE A 12 18.39 9.03 -25.54
CA ILE A 12 18.63 10.49 -25.47
C ILE A 12 19.90 10.81 -24.69
N GLY A 13 20.10 10.14 -23.55
CA GLY A 13 21.32 10.27 -22.75
C GLY A 13 22.58 9.86 -23.51
N LEU A 14 22.52 8.75 -24.26
CA LEU A 14 23.61 8.25 -25.09
C LEU A 14 23.95 9.21 -26.23
N VAL A 15 22.96 9.78 -26.92
CA VAL A 15 23.18 10.76 -28.00
C VAL A 15 23.89 12.02 -27.46
N ARG A 16 23.51 12.49 -26.25
CA ARG A 16 24.21 13.60 -25.58
C ARG A 16 25.65 13.24 -25.24
N MET A 17 25.89 12.02 -24.75
CA MET A 17 27.22 11.51 -24.45
C MET A 17 28.08 11.36 -25.72
N GLU A 18 27.52 10.84 -26.80
CA GLU A 18 28.18 10.69 -28.10
C GLU A 18 28.65 12.05 -28.64
N ARG A 19 27.80 13.08 -28.57
CA ARG A 19 28.16 14.44 -28.98
C ARG A 19 29.34 14.98 -28.16
N ALA A 20 29.27 14.86 -26.83
CA ALA A 20 30.35 15.29 -25.94
C ALA A 20 31.65 14.52 -26.18
N MET A 21 31.57 13.22 -26.50
CA MET A 21 32.74 12.41 -26.87
C MET A 21 33.35 12.89 -28.18
N LYS A 22 32.54 13.13 -29.23
CA LYS A 22 33.01 13.65 -30.52
C LYS A 22 33.68 15.03 -30.37
N GLU A 23 33.08 15.92 -29.59
CA GLU A 23 33.66 17.24 -29.29
C GLU A 23 34.99 17.11 -28.53
N LYS A 24 35.06 16.26 -27.49
CA LYS A 24 36.32 15.98 -26.77
C LYS A 24 37.39 15.40 -27.67
N MET A 25 37.05 14.44 -28.54
CA MET A 25 37.99 13.84 -29.48
C MET A 25 38.57 14.86 -30.48
N SER A 26 37.81 15.89 -30.84
CA SER A 26 38.29 16.96 -31.71
C SER A 26 39.22 17.96 -30.99
N VAL A 27 39.08 18.11 -29.67
CA VAL A 27 39.82 19.10 -28.86
C VAL A 27 41.05 18.47 -28.19
N TYR A 28 41.04 17.16 -27.93
CA TYR A 28 42.15 16.47 -27.29
C TYR A 28 43.40 16.49 -28.19
N GLN A 29 44.43 17.21 -27.76
CA GLN A 29 45.67 17.40 -28.51
C GLN A 29 46.53 16.13 -28.59
N GLU A 30 46.41 15.22 -27.60
CA GLU A 30 47.16 13.96 -27.52
C GLU A 30 46.22 12.74 -27.54
N MET A 31 45.61 12.45 -28.69
CA MET A 31 44.70 11.31 -28.83
C MET A 31 45.41 9.94 -28.72
N SER A 32 46.74 9.91 -28.86
CA SER A 32 47.55 8.68 -28.74
C SER A 32 47.72 8.17 -27.32
N SER A 33 47.56 9.02 -26.30
CA SER A 33 47.68 8.67 -24.87
C SER A 33 46.33 8.55 -24.16
N ALA A 34 45.24 9.00 -24.78
CA ALA A 34 43.91 9.03 -24.18
C ALA A 34 43.32 7.62 -24.03
N MET A 35 42.83 7.32 -22.83
CA MET A 35 42.12 6.07 -22.55
C MET A 35 40.61 6.27 -22.68
N PRO A 36 39.80 5.23 -22.98
CA PRO A 36 38.35 5.36 -23.16
C PRO A 36 37.62 6.01 -21.96
N HIS A 37 38.11 5.83 -20.74
CA HIS A 37 37.53 6.43 -19.54
C HIS A 37 37.71 7.96 -19.46
N ASP A 38 38.66 8.54 -20.19
CA ASP A 38 38.87 10.00 -20.25
C ASP A 38 37.83 10.68 -21.15
N LEU A 39 37.36 9.95 -22.16
CA LEU A 39 36.37 10.41 -23.14
C LEU A 39 34.94 10.20 -22.63
N VAL A 40 34.67 9.06 -22.01
CA VAL A 40 33.31 8.67 -21.57
C VAL A 40 32.92 9.38 -20.29
N ASN A 41 31.80 10.12 -20.33
CA ASN A 41 31.20 10.73 -19.15
C ASN A 41 29.77 10.20 -18.97
N ALA A 42 29.51 9.49 -17.87
CA ALA A 42 28.20 8.91 -17.58
C ALA A 42 27.16 9.94 -17.09
N LYS A 43 27.57 11.17 -16.73
CA LYS A 43 26.65 12.19 -16.16
C LYS A 43 25.44 12.52 -17.05
N PRO A 44 25.57 12.72 -18.39
CA PRO A 44 24.41 13.01 -19.25
C PRO A 44 23.38 11.88 -19.28
N VAL A 45 23.83 10.62 -19.26
CA VAL A 45 22.97 9.44 -19.23
C VAL A 45 22.25 9.34 -17.89
N MET A 46 22.99 9.45 -16.79
CA MET A 46 22.42 9.42 -15.44
C MET A 46 21.45 10.58 -15.19
N ALA A 47 21.73 11.77 -15.74
CA ALA A 47 20.85 12.92 -15.64
C ALA A 47 19.50 12.66 -16.35
N ALA A 48 19.52 12.12 -17.58
CA ALA A 48 18.29 11.79 -18.31
C ALA A 48 17.44 10.74 -17.57
N ILE A 49 18.08 9.71 -17.00
CA ILE A 49 17.39 8.69 -16.20
C ILE A 49 16.79 9.31 -14.92
N ARG A 50 17.56 10.13 -14.20
CA ARG A 50 17.09 10.80 -12.98
C ARG A 50 15.94 11.76 -13.26
N GLU A 51 16.00 12.49 -14.37
CA GLU A 51 14.93 13.37 -14.83
C GLU A 51 13.64 12.56 -15.08
N PHE A 52 13.74 11.45 -15.82
CA PHE A 52 12.58 10.58 -16.06
C PHE A 52 11.93 10.08 -14.76
N PHE A 53 12.69 9.52 -13.83
CA PHE A 53 12.10 9.02 -12.57
C PHE A 53 11.68 10.12 -11.60
N GLY A 54 12.29 11.32 -11.68
CA GLY A 54 12.05 12.42 -10.75
C GLY A 54 10.92 13.37 -11.15
N SER A 55 10.73 13.62 -12.46
CA SER A 55 9.80 14.64 -12.95
C SER A 55 8.73 14.14 -13.92
N SER A 56 8.83 12.91 -14.43
CA SER A 56 7.81 12.37 -15.34
C SER A 56 6.46 12.24 -14.65
N GLN A 57 5.40 12.64 -15.35
CA GLN A 57 4.01 12.45 -14.91
C GLN A 57 3.64 10.98 -14.74
N LEU A 58 4.37 10.05 -15.39
CA LEU A 58 4.16 8.61 -15.28
C LEU A 58 4.95 7.98 -14.11
N SER A 59 5.95 8.69 -13.57
CA SER A 59 6.69 8.26 -12.37
C SER A 59 6.01 8.86 -11.14
N GLN A 60 5.00 8.15 -10.63
CA GLN A 60 4.18 8.61 -9.50
C GLN A 60 4.53 7.85 -8.23
N PHE A 61 4.31 8.50 -7.07
CA PHE A 61 4.35 7.79 -5.79
C PHE A 61 3.32 6.65 -5.80
N MET A 62 3.77 5.46 -5.42
CA MET A 62 2.90 4.30 -5.36
C MET A 62 1.81 4.52 -4.32
N ASP A 63 0.55 4.35 -4.72
CA ASP A 63 -0.58 4.26 -3.80
C ASP A 63 -0.49 2.94 -3.02
N GLN A 64 -0.17 3.05 -1.74
CA GLN A 64 0.04 1.99 -0.77
C GLN A 64 -0.94 2.11 0.40
N THR A 65 -2.14 2.65 0.14
CA THR A 65 -3.20 2.69 1.16
C THR A 65 -3.50 1.28 1.67
N ASN A 66 -3.67 0.32 0.75
CA ASN A 66 -3.86 -1.10 1.01
C ASN A 66 -3.32 -1.95 -0.17
N PRO A 67 -3.24 -3.30 -0.04
CA PRO A 67 -2.69 -4.16 -1.10
C PRO A 67 -3.42 -4.09 -2.45
N LEU A 68 -4.75 -3.87 -2.43
CA LEU A 68 -5.53 -3.73 -3.66
C LEU A 68 -5.18 -2.43 -4.41
N SER A 69 -4.94 -1.34 -3.68
CA SER A 69 -4.54 -0.08 -4.29
C SER A 69 -3.20 -0.21 -5.01
N GLU A 70 -2.26 -0.95 -4.41
CA GLU A 70 -0.94 -1.20 -5.00
C GLU A 70 -1.03 -2.02 -6.30
N ILE A 71 -1.78 -3.12 -6.29
CA ILE A 71 -1.90 -3.99 -7.48
C ILE A 71 -2.64 -3.27 -8.62
N THR A 72 -3.72 -2.54 -8.32
CA THR A 72 -4.41 -1.74 -9.35
C THR A 72 -3.49 -0.66 -9.88
N HIS A 73 -2.74 0.05 -9.03
CA HIS A 73 -1.90 1.15 -9.50
C HIS A 73 -0.81 0.66 -10.45
N LYS A 74 -0.22 -0.51 -10.20
CA LYS A 74 0.74 -1.17 -11.10
C LYS A 74 0.14 -1.59 -12.43
N ARG A 75 -1.18 -1.87 -12.49
CA ARG A 75 -1.94 -2.29 -13.68
C ARG A 75 -2.70 -1.14 -14.37
N ARG A 76 -2.42 0.11 -13.98
CA ARG A 76 -3.09 1.30 -14.50
C ARG A 76 -2.55 1.67 -15.89
N LEU A 77 -3.46 2.02 -16.79
CA LEU A 77 -3.18 2.59 -18.09
C LEU A 77 -3.49 4.10 -18.06
N SER A 78 -2.66 4.90 -18.71
CA SER A 78 -2.81 6.35 -18.80
C SER A 78 -2.65 6.81 -20.24
N ALA A 79 -3.65 7.50 -20.76
CA ALA A 79 -3.57 8.25 -22.02
C ALA A 79 -2.84 9.60 -21.85
N LEU A 80 -2.60 10.02 -20.59
CA LEU A 80 -1.83 11.21 -20.25
C LEU A 80 -0.33 10.90 -20.17
N GLY A 81 0.51 11.90 -20.40
CA GLY A 81 1.97 11.81 -20.26
C GLY A 81 2.73 12.21 -21.52
N PRO A 82 4.06 12.05 -21.55
CA PRO A 82 4.88 12.39 -22.71
C PRO A 82 4.47 11.51 -23.91
N GLY A 83 4.10 12.16 -25.03
CA GLY A 83 3.59 11.49 -26.22
C GLY A 83 2.10 11.13 -26.19
N GLY A 84 1.42 11.40 -25.06
CA GLY A 84 -0.01 11.20 -24.89
C GLY A 84 -0.84 12.47 -25.08
N LEU A 85 -2.09 12.42 -24.61
CA LEU A 85 -3.03 13.54 -24.63
C LEU A 85 -2.90 14.42 -23.39
N SER A 86 -3.29 15.68 -23.51
CA SER A 86 -3.56 16.53 -22.34
C SER A 86 -5.04 16.48 -21.98
N ARG A 87 -5.37 16.76 -20.72
CA ARG A 87 -6.77 16.75 -20.22
C ARG A 87 -7.69 17.67 -21.03
N GLU A 88 -7.17 18.83 -21.43
CA GLU A 88 -7.90 19.86 -22.17
C GLU A 88 -8.08 19.52 -23.65
N ARG A 89 -7.14 18.78 -24.25
CA ARG A 89 -7.21 18.35 -25.66
C ARG A 89 -7.99 17.06 -25.85
N ALA A 90 -8.17 16.27 -24.79
CA ALA A 90 -8.88 15.01 -24.86
C ALA A 90 -10.39 15.22 -24.95
N GLY A 91 -10.93 15.06 -26.16
CA GLY A 91 -12.37 15.10 -26.45
C GLY A 91 -13.14 13.90 -25.91
N PHE A 92 -14.44 13.86 -26.20
CA PHE A 92 -15.35 12.83 -25.72
C PHE A 92 -15.00 11.43 -26.27
N GLU A 93 -14.64 11.33 -27.55
CA GLU A 93 -14.39 10.06 -28.26
C GLU A 93 -13.31 9.20 -27.58
N VAL A 94 -12.25 9.82 -27.07
CA VAL A 94 -11.15 9.09 -26.42
C VAL A 94 -11.50 8.67 -24.98
N ARG A 95 -12.50 9.32 -24.39
CA ARG A 95 -12.94 9.02 -23.02
C ARG A 95 -14.03 7.95 -22.97
N ASP A 96 -14.68 7.70 -24.09
CA ASP A 96 -15.79 6.75 -24.19
C ASP A 96 -15.30 5.30 -24.18
N VAL A 97 -16.21 4.38 -23.85
CA VAL A 97 -15.91 2.94 -23.81
C VAL A 97 -16.08 2.35 -25.21
N HIS A 98 -14.96 1.95 -25.81
CA HIS A 98 -14.96 1.30 -27.12
C HIS A 98 -15.22 -0.21 -27.00
N THR A 99 -15.83 -0.82 -28.02
CA THR A 99 -16.14 -2.27 -28.06
C THR A 99 -14.91 -3.15 -27.91
N THR A 100 -13.77 -2.74 -28.47
CA THR A 100 -12.48 -3.44 -28.38
C THR A 100 -11.88 -3.46 -26.97
N HIS A 101 -12.38 -2.65 -26.04
CA HIS A 101 -11.96 -2.70 -24.62
C HIS A 101 -12.35 -4.02 -23.96
N TYR A 102 -13.33 -4.75 -24.50
CA TYR A 102 -13.78 -6.04 -23.98
C TYR A 102 -12.60 -6.99 -23.74
N GLY A 103 -12.45 -7.48 -22.50
CA GLY A 103 -11.38 -8.40 -22.15
C GLY A 103 -9.97 -7.79 -22.03
N ARG A 104 -9.81 -6.49 -22.31
CA ARG A 104 -8.52 -5.78 -22.39
C ARG A 104 -8.40 -4.67 -21.37
N ILE A 105 -9.37 -3.76 -21.37
CA ILE A 105 -9.45 -2.59 -20.50
C ILE A 105 -10.77 -2.66 -19.75
N CYS A 106 -10.72 -2.52 -18.44
CA CYS A 106 -11.91 -2.54 -17.61
C CYS A 106 -12.80 -1.33 -17.93
N PRO A 107 -14.09 -1.53 -18.31
CA PRO A 107 -15.00 -0.43 -18.61
C PRO A 107 -15.53 0.27 -17.35
N ILE A 108 -15.37 -0.35 -16.17
CA ILE A 108 -15.93 0.13 -14.90
C ILE A 108 -14.89 0.95 -14.12
N GLU A 109 -13.64 0.49 -14.06
CA GLU A 109 -12.62 1.08 -13.18
C GLU A 109 -11.89 2.25 -13.87
N THR A 110 -12.41 3.46 -13.64
CA THR A 110 -11.78 4.73 -14.01
C THR A 110 -11.98 5.78 -12.91
N PRO A 111 -11.07 6.75 -12.72
CA PRO A 111 -11.29 7.84 -11.78
C PRO A 111 -12.47 8.72 -12.17
N GLU A 112 -13.26 9.13 -11.17
CA GLU A 112 -14.28 10.17 -11.36
C GLU A 112 -13.64 11.54 -11.62
N GLY A 113 -14.36 12.42 -12.33
CA GLY A 113 -13.95 13.81 -12.56
C GLY A 113 -13.12 14.01 -13.83
N PRO A 114 -12.16 14.96 -13.86
CA PRO A 114 -11.51 15.39 -15.10
C PRO A 114 -10.72 14.31 -15.85
N ASN A 115 -10.35 13.21 -15.18
CA ASN A 115 -9.55 12.12 -15.73
C ASN A 115 -10.39 10.92 -16.20
N ILE A 116 -11.72 11.00 -16.17
CA ILE A 116 -12.60 9.92 -16.62
C ILE A 116 -12.24 9.50 -18.06
N GLY A 117 -12.10 8.20 -18.28
CA GLY A 117 -11.74 7.58 -19.56
C GLY A 117 -10.27 7.75 -19.97
N LEU A 118 -9.52 8.69 -19.38
CA LEU A 118 -8.10 8.90 -19.68
C LEU A 118 -7.18 8.05 -18.82
N ILE A 119 -7.69 7.58 -17.69
CA ILE A 119 -7.03 6.64 -16.81
C ILE A 119 -7.95 5.44 -16.66
N SER A 120 -7.45 4.27 -17.02
CA SER A 120 -8.19 3.02 -16.97
C SER A 120 -7.34 1.91 -16.35
N SER A 121 -7.92 0.75 -16.14
CA SER A 121 -7.27 -0.40 -15.52
C SER A 121 -7.25 -1.57 -16.48
N LEU A 122 -6.15 -2.33 -16.53
CA LEU A 122 -6.10 -3.58 -17.29
C LEU A 122 -7.12 -4.58 -16.73
N SER A 123 -7.84 -5.25 -17.62
CA SER A 123 -8.73 -6.35 -17.23
C SER A 123 -7.94 -7.54 -16.66
N CYS A 124 -8.62 -8.47 -15.98
CA CYS A 124 -7.97 -9.53 -15.20
C CYS A 124 -6.98 -10.39 -16.01
N PHE A 125 -7.39 -10.85 -17.19
CA PHE A 125 -6.58 -11.76 -18.03
C PHE A 125 -5.85 -11.07 -19.19
N ALA A 126 -5.98 -9.75 -19.31
CA ALA A 126 -5.36 -8.99 -20.38
C ALA A 126 -3.82 -9.09 -20.30
N ARG A 127 -3.18 -9.24 -21.46
CA ARG A 127 -1.71 -9.23 -21.60
C ARG A 127 -1.26 -8.24 -22.66
N ILE A 128 0.00 -7.83 -22.62
CA ILE A 128 0.62 -7.00 -23.66
C ILE A 128 1.53 -7.93 -24.49
N ASN A 129 1.36 -7.92 -25.81
CA ASN A 129 2.16 -8.73 -26.71
C ASN A 129 3.51 -8.09 -27.05
N GLU A 130 4.31 -8.77 -27.88
CA GLU A 130 5.66 -8.32 -28.26
C GLU A 130 5.68 -6.97 -29.01
N TYR A 131 4.57 -6.61 -29.67
CA TYR A 131 4.39 -5.35 -30.38
C TYR A 131 3.83 -4.22 -29.50
N GLY A 132 3.44 -4.51 -28.26
CA GLY A 132 2.85 -3.54 -27.34
C GLY A 132 1.32 -3.42 -27.41
N PHE A 133 0.63 -4.27 -28.18
CA PHE A 133 -0.84 -4.31 -28.21
C PHE A 133 -1.40 -5.15 -27.06
N ILE A 134 -2.59 -4.78 -26.60
CA ILE A 134 -3.30 -5.51 -25.54
C ILE A 134 -4.10 -6.65 -26.17
N GLU A 135 -3.93 -7.86 -25.63
CA GLU A 135 -4.60 -9.09 -26.06
C GLU A 135 -5.48 -9.65 -24.93
N SER A 136 -6.53 -10.36 -25.32
CA SER A 136 -7.41 -11.09 -24.41
C SER A 136 -7.43 -12.58 -24.78
N PRO A 137 -7.50 -13.51 -23.81
CA PRO A 137 -7.51 -14.94 -24.10
C PRO A 137 -8.90 -15.45 -24.47
N TYR A 138 -8.91 -16.45 -25.34
CA TYR A 138 -10.10 -17.14 -25.82
C TYR A 138 -9.85 -18.65 -25.94
N ARG A 139 -10.91 -19.44 -25.75
CA ARG A 139 -10.93 -20.90 -26.02
C ARG A 139 -11.39 -21.15 -27.44
N LYS A 140 -10.75 -22.08 -28.13
CA LYS A 140 -11.06 -22.40 -29.52
C LYS A 140 -12.32 -23.28 -29.60
N VAL A 141 -13.15 -23.04 -30.61
CA VAL A 141 -14.36 -23.84 -30.91
C VAL A 141 -14.25 -24.38 -32.33
N GLU A 142 -14.44 -25.70 -32.49
CA GLU A 142 -14.52 -26.35 -33.81
C GLU A 142 -15.82 -27.12 -33.93
N ASN A 143 -16.61 -26.84 -34.99
CA ASN A 143 -17.87 -27.53 -35.29
C ASN A 143 -18.87 -27.58 -34.11
N GLY A 144 -18.89 -26.54 -33.27
CA GLY A 144 -19.76 -26.46 -32.09
C GLY A 144 -19.27 -27.22 -30.85
N TYR A 145 -18.02 -27.68 -30.84
CA TYR A 145 -17.34 -28.24 -29.67
C TYR A 145 -16.22 -27.31 -29.22
N VAL A 146 -16.22 -26.96 -27.93
CA VAL A 146 -15.15 -26.22 -27.28
C VAL A 146 -13.96 -27.17 -27.10
N ILE A 147 -12.80 -26.76 -27.60
CA ILE A 147 -11.58 -27.56 -27.54
C ILE A 147 -10.72 -27.04 -26.40
N ASP A 148 -10.45 -27.92 -25.43
CA ASP A 148 -9.45 -27.67 -24.41
C ASP A 148 -8.07 -28.05 -24.93
N GLU A 149 -7.27 -27.04 -25.24
CA GLU A 149 -5.87 -27.20 -25.58
C GLU A 149 -5.00 -27.05 -24.32
N VAL A 150 -3.89 -27.76 -24.29
CA VAL A 150 -2.89 -27.70 -23.23
C VAL A 150 -1.51 -27.48 -23.82
N GLN A 151 -0.70 -26.67 -23.15
CA GLN A 151 0.69 -26.41 -23.49
C GLN A 151 1.59 -27.22 -22.56
N ILE A 152 2.49 -28.01 -23.13
CA ILE A 152 3.44 -28.82 -22.34
C ILE A 152 4.47 -27.91 -21.68
N THR A 153 4.48 -27.84 -20.35
CA THR A 153 5.49 -27.08 -19.59
C THR A 153 6.75 -27.92 -19.41
N HIS A 154 6.59 -29.13 -18.87
CA HIS A 154 7.68 -30.10 -18.71
C HIS A 154 7.35 -31.40 -19.46
N PRO A 155 8.16 -31.78 -20.46
CA PRO A 155 7.87 -32.94 -21.29
C PRO A 155 8.04 -34.30 -20.58
N GLY A 156 8.76 -34.35 -19.46
CA GLY A 156 9.05 -35.61 -18.77
C GLY A 156 9.66 -36.66 -19.71
N ASP A 157 9.22 -37.91 -19.59
CA ASP A 157 9.65 -39.04 -20.42
C ASP A 157 8.71 -39.35 -21.61
N SER A 158 7.79 -38.43 -21.91
CA SER A 158 6.67 -38.63 -22.85
C SER A 158 7.03 -38.46 -24.34
N GLY A 159 8.24 -37.99 -24.65
CA GLY A 159 8.67 -37.67 -26.02
C GLY A 159 8.08 -36.38 -26.60
N LEU A 160 7.26 -35.66 -25.83
CA LEU A 160 6.72 -34.34 -26.20
C LEU A 160 7.78 -33.24 -26.08
N LYS A 161 7.56 -32.10 -26.74
CA LYS A 161 8.44 -30.93 -26.62
C LYS A 161 7.84 -29.91 -25.65
N SER A 162 8.69 -29.27 -24.83
CA SER A 162 8.27 -28.11 -24.04
C SER A 162 7.77 -26.99 -24.97
N GLY A 163 6.63 -26.39 -24.63
CA GLY A 163 5.93 -25.39 -25.42
C GLY A 163 5.01 -25.95 -26.51
N GLN A 164 4.98 -27.27 -26.75
CA GLN A 164 4.06 -27.88 -27.72
C GLN A 164 2.61 -27.79 -27.22
N VAL A 165 1.70 -27.38 -28.11
CA VAL A 165 0.26 -27.29 -27.83
C VAL A 165 -0.45 -28.50 -28.42
N LEU A 166 -1.27 -29.17 -27.62
CA LEU A 166 -2.03 -30.38 -27.98
C LEU A 166 -3.44 -30.31 -27.40
N LYS A 167 -4.36 -31.13 -27.92
CA LYS A 167 -5.68 -31.32 -27.28
C LYS A 167 -5.49 -32.04 -25.94
N ARG A 168 -6.26 -31.65 -24.93
CA ARG A 168 -6.18 -32.25 -23.59
C ARG A 168 -6.29 -33.77 -23.61
N ASP A 169 -7.23 -34.31 -24.38
CA ASP A 169 -7.41 -35.76 -24.55
C ASP A 169 -6.18 -36.47 -25.11
N GLU A 170 -5.40 -35.79 -25.96
CA GLU A 170 -4.17 -36.34 -26.54
C GLU A 170 -3.05 -36.33 -25.50
N ALA A 171 -2.91 -35.24 -24.73
CA ALA A 171 -1.95 -35.16 -23.64
C ALA A 171 -2.23 -36.19 -22.53
N ASP A 172 -3.50 -36.38 -22.18
CA ASP A 172 -3.93 -37.37 -21.20
C ASP A 172 -3.70 -38.81 -21.69
N LYS A 173 -3.93 -39.09 -22.98
CA LYS A 173 -3.59 -40.40 -23.59
C LYS A 173 -2.10 -40.69 -23.56
N VAL A 174 -1.26 -39.69 -23.84
CA VAL A 174 0.21 -39.84 -23.80
C VAL A 174 0.67 -40.13 -22.38
N ASN A 175 0.14 -39.42 -21.38
CA ASN A 175 0.45 -39.69 -19.98
C ASN A 175 -0.08 -41.04 -19.50
N GLY A 176 -1.28 -41.45 -19.92
CA GLY A 176 -1.85 -42.76 -19.61
C GLY A 176 -1.10 -43.94 -20.24
N GLY A 177 -0.38 -43.70 -21.34
CA GLY A 177 0.46 -44.70 -22.03
C GLY A 177 1.85 -44.92 -21.41
N LEU A 178 2.24 -44.13 -20.40
CA LEU A 178 3.54 -44.27 -19.73
C LEU A 178 3.55 -45.45 -18.74
N ALA A 179 4.62 -46.24 -18.76
CA ALA A 179 4.81 -47.35 -17.83
C ALA A 179 4.97 -46.84 -16.37
N LYS A 180 4.51 -47.63 -15.39
CA LYS A 180 4.66 -47.34 -13.95
C LYS A 180 6.13 -47.06 -13.62
N GLY A 181 6.43 -45.82 -13.21
CA GLY A 181 7.78 -45.37 -12.84
C GLY A 181 8.37 -44.27 -13.75
N LYS A 182 7.75 -43.95 -14.90
CA LYS A 182 8.17 -42.83 -15.76
C LYS A 182 7.54 -41.50 -15.35
N THR A 183 8.24 -40.40 -15.58
CA THR A 183 7.73 -39.06 -15.27
C THR A 183 6.71 -38.61 -16.30
N HIS A 184 5.52 -38.24 -15.81
CA HIS A 184 4.44 -37.73 -16.66
C HIS A 184 4.81 -36.36 -17.22
N ALA A 185 4.34 -36.06 -18.43
CA ALA A 185 4.40 -34.71 -18.96
C ALA A 185 3.48 -33.80 -18.14
N GLN A 186 4.02 -32.69 -17.67
CA GLN A 186 3.24 -31.63 -17.05
C GLN A 186 2.81 -30.65 -18.13
N PHE A 187 1.55 -30.22 -18.04
CA PHE A 187 0.95 -29.31 -18.98
C PHE A 187 0.06 -28.31 -18.27
N GLU A 188 -0.05 -27.13 -18.86
CA GLU A 188 -0.93 -26.04 -18.42
C GLU A 188 -1.99 -25.78 -19.48
N ALA A 189 -3.13 -25.22 -19.08
CA ALA A 189 -4.19 -24.87 -20.03
C ALA A 189 -3.68 -23.82 -21.03
N HIS A 190 -3.88 -24.06 -22.32
CA HIS A 190 -3.50 -23.14 -23.39
C HIS A 190 -4.72 -22.34 -23.85
N CYS A 191 -4.57 -21.03 -23.96
CA CYS A 191 -5.59 -20.13 -24.50
C CYS A 191 -5.02 -19.36 -25.69
N HIS A 192 -5.86 -19.13 -26.70
CA HIS A 192 -5.52 -18.29 -27.84
C HIS A 192 -5.73 -16.84 -27.47
N TYR A 193 -4.66 -16.07 -27.44
CA TYR A 193 -4.75 -14.64 -27.16
C TYR A 193 -4.87 -13.88 -28.46
N LEU A 194 -5.92 -13.08 -28.55
CA LEU A 194 -6.21 -12.30 -29.75
C LEU A 194 -6.12 -10.80 -29.43
N SER A 195 -5.46 -10.07 -30.31
CA SER A 195 -5.45 -8.61 -30.31
C SER A 195 -6.75 -8.07 -30.93
N ALA A 196 -7.02 -6.77 -30.78
CA ALA A 196 -8.33 -6.18 -31.12
C ALA A 196 -8.73 -6.40 -32.60
N TRP A 197 -7.82 -6.17 -33.53
CA TRP A 197 -8.03 -6.39 -34.97
C TRP A 197 -8.12 -7.88 -35.38
N GLU A 198 -7.50 -8.80 -34.63
CA GLU A 198 -7.61 -10.24 -34.89
C GLU A 198 -8.97 -10.74 -34.43
N GLU A 199 -9.45 -10.26 -33.28
CA GLU A 199 -10.77 -10.55 -32.75
C GLU A 199 -11.89 -10.19 -33.74
N ASP A 200 -11.77 -9.09 -34.47
CA ASP A 200 -12.78 -8.66 -35.46
C ASP A 200 -12.99 -9.66 -36.60
N LEU A 201 -12.01 -10.55 -36.86
CA LEU A 201 -12.10 -11.56 -37.91
C LEU A 201 -12.90 -12.80 -37.49
N TYR A 202 -13.19 -12.96 -36.20
CA TYR A 202 -13.78 -14.17 -35.65
C TYR A 202 -15.15 -13.94 -35.03
N THR A 203 -15.94 -15.01 -34.96
CA THR A 203 -17.19 -15.05 -34.20
C THR A 203 -16.94 -15.59 -32.80
N ILE A 204 -17.10 -14.72 -31.79
CA ILE A 204 -16.78 -15.02 -30.39
C ILE A 204 -18.04 -15.13 -29.55
N ALA A 205 -18.19 -16.25 -28.84
CA ALA A 205 -19.30 -16.55 -27.97
C ALA A 205 -19.01 -16.15 -26.50
N GLN A 206 -20.06 -15.82 -25.74
CA GLN A 206 -19.96 -15.42 -24.32
C GLN A 206 -19.58 -16.60 -23.40
N ALA A 207 -18.88 -16.32 -22.30
CA ALA A 207 -18.39 -17.36 -21.39
C ALA A 207 -19.53 -18.09 -20.64
N ASN A 208 -20.69 -17.47 -20.46
CA ASN A 208 -21.84 -18.00 -19.73
C ASN A 208 -22.72 -18.96 -20.56
N ILE A 209 -22.34 -19.25 -21.81
CA ILE A 209 -23.10 -20.17 -22.65
C ILE A 209 -23.05 -21.58 -22.05
N PRO A 210 -24.20 -22.28 -21.93
CA PRO A 210 -24.22 -23.64 -21.44
C PRO A 210 -23.46 -24.59 -22.39
N VAL A 211 -22.40 -25.20 -21.86
CA VAL A 211 -21.57 -26.21 -22.54
C VAL A 211 -21.71 -27.53 -21.78
N ALA A 212 -21.89 -28.64 -22.49
CA ALA A 212 -21.93 -29.97 -21.91
C ALA A 212 -20.52 -30.46 -21.53
N ASP A 213 -20.43 -31.50 -20.69
CA ASP A 213 -19.15 -32.04 -20.21
C ASP A 213 -18.23 -32.56 -21.33
N ASP A 214 -18.80 -32.91 -22.49
CA ASP A 214 -18.10 -33.31 -23.71
C ASP A 214 -17.59 -32.11 -24.56
N GLY A 215 -17.74 -30.89 -24.04
CA GLY A 215 -17.38 -29.65 -24.73
C GLY A 215 -18.42 -29.16 -25.73
N ARG A 216 -19.56 -29.84 -25.89
CA ARG A 216 -20.57 -29.43 -26.89
C ARG A 216 -21.39 -28.23 -26.42
N ILE A 217 -21.53 -27.23 -27.29
CA ILE A 217 -22.44 -26.11 -27.06
C ILE A 217 -23.90 -26.62 -27.14
N ILE A 218 -24.63 -26.45 -26.04
CA ILE A 218 -26.01 -26.94 -25.90
C ILE A 218 -26.99 -26.17 -26.79
N PRO A 219 -27.07 -24.83 -26.73
CA PRO A 219 -28.02 -24.09 -27.56
C PRO A 219 -27.65 -24.15 -29.04
N GLU A 220 -28.66 -24.21 -29.92
CA GLU A 220 -28.43 -24.21 -31.37
C GLU A 220 -28.00 -22.84 -31.90
N PHE A 221 -28.55 -21.77 -31.30
CA PHE A 221 -28.19 -20.38 -31.54
C PHE A 221 -27.65 -19.76 -30.26
N ALA A 222 -26.55 -19.03 -30.36
CA ALA A 222 -25.98 -18.29 -29.24
C ALA A 222 -25.71 -16.84 -29.63
N ASN A 223 -25.75 -15.95 -28.63
CA ASN A 223 -25.38 -14.55 -28.83
C ASN A 223 -23.85 -14.46 -28.93
N CYS A 224 -23.36 -13.93 -30.04
CA CYS A 224 -21.94 -13.84 -30.36
C CYS A 224 -21.56 -12.42 -30.75
N ARG A 225 -20.31 -12.06 -30.48
CA ARG A 225 -19.69 -10.81 -30.91
C ARG A 225 -19.02 -11.06 -32.26
N VAL A 226 -19.35 -10.21 -33.24
CA VAL A 226 -18.77 -10.24 -34.61
C VAL A 226 -18.46 -8.81 -35.01
N ALA A 227 -17.18 -8.49 -35.19
CA ALA A 227 -16.71 -7.14 -35.53
C ALA A 227 -17.31 -6.01 -34.65
N GLY A 228 -17.42 -6.28 -33.34
CA GLY A 228 -17.98 -5.34 -32.35
C GLY A 228 -19.49 -5.40 -32.13
N ASP A 229 -20.26 -6.02 -33.03
CA ASP A 229 -21.72 -6.13 -32.91
C ASP A 229 -22.17 -7.45 -32.29
N PHE A 230 -23.29 -7.43 -31.57
CA PHE A 230 -23.94 -8.63 -31.02
C PHE A 230 -24.92 -9.23 -32.03
N GLN A 231 -24.64 -10.45 -32.48
CA GLN A 231 -25.44 -11.19 -33.45
C GLN A 231 -25.74 -12.60 -32.95
N LEU A 232 -26.94 -13.10 -33.23
CA LEU A 232 -27.27 -14.51 -33.00
C LEU A 232 -26.67 -15.38 -34.12
N LYS A 233 -25.79 -16.30 -33.73
CA LYS A 233 -25.09 -17.20 -34.65
C LYS A 233 -25.37 -18.66 -34.30
N LYS A 234 -25.34 -19.52 -35.31
CA LYS A 234 -25.46 -20.97 -35.10
C LYS A 234 -24.20 -21.49 -34.41
N LYS A 235 -24.34 -22.53 -33.58
CA LYS A 235 -23.20 -23.12 -32.86
C LYS A 235 -22.03 -23.58 -33.74
N ALA A 236 -22.30 -23.95 -35.00
CA ALA A 236 -21.26 -24.35 -35.95
C ALA A 236 -20.44 -23.17 -36.52
N GLU A 237 -20.97 -21.94 -36.44
CA GLU A 237 -20.31 -20.71 -36.89
C GLU A 237 -19.43 -20.09 -35.80
N ILE A 238 -19.55 -20.56 -34.55
CA ILE A 238 -18.76 -20.08 -33.42
C ILE A 238 -17.34 -20.61 -33.54
N GLN A 239 -16.36 -19.71 -33.50
CA GLN A 239 -14.94 -20.04 -33.64
C GLN A 239 -14.17 -19.91 -32.33
N TYR A 240 -14.59 -19.00 -31.45
CA TYR A 240 -14.00 -18.80 -30.14
C TYR A 240 -15.05 -18.60 -29.06
N LEU A 241 -14.64 -18.87 -27.82
CA LEU A 241 -15.42 -18.68 -26.61
C LEU A 241 -14.57 -17.90 -25.60
N ASP A 242 -15.19 -16.94 -24.93
CA ASP A 242 -14.60 -16.26 -23.78
C ASP A 242 -14.13 -17.26 -22.70
N VAL A 243 -13.01 -17.00 -22.01
CA VAL A 243 -12.44 -17.95 -21.02
C VAL A 243 -13.20 -17.92 -19.70
N SER A 244 -13.56 -16.71 -19.24
CA SER A 244 -14.27 -16.50 -17.98
C SER A 244 -15.00 -15.17 -18.01
N PRO A 245 -16.18 -15.03 -17.39
CA PRO A 245 -16.86 -13.73 -17.30
C PRO A 245 -16.04 -12.65 -16.57
N LYS A 246 -15.13 -13.07 -15.66
CA LYS A 246 -14.19 -12.16 -14.97
C LYS A 246 -13.23 -11.46 -15.92
N GLN A 247 -13.04 -11.95 -17.14
CA GLN A 247 -12.14 -11.35 -18.12
C GLN A 247 -12.55 -9.94 -18.52
N LEU A 248 -13.83 -9.59 -18.40
CA LEU A 248 -14.34 -8.27 -18.75
C LEU A 248 -13.81 -7.18 -17.81
N VAL A 249 -13.64 -7.50 -16.53
CA VAL A 249 -13.43 -6.52 -15.46
C VAL A 249 -11.99 -6.52 -14.97
N SER A 250 -11.61 -5.47 -14.25
CA SER A 250 -10.32 -5.36 -13.55
C SER A 250 -10.32 -6.10 -12.22
N VAL A 251 -9.14 -6.20 -11.60
CA VAL A 251 -8.96 -6.83 -10.29
C VAL A 251 -9.87 -6.21 -9.22
N ALA A 252 -9.97 -4.88 -9.14
CA ALA A 252 -10.80 -4.22 -8.12
C ALA A 252 -12.30 -4.43 -8.32
N ALA A 253 -12.78 -4.35 -9.57
CA ALA A 253 -14.18 -4.64 -9.89
C ALA A 253 -14.51 -6.13 -9.71
N SER A 254 -13.53 -7.02 -9.93
CA SER A 254 -13.70 -8.47 -9.74
C SER A 254 -13.90 -8.91 -8.29
N LEU A 255 -13.65 -8.03 -7.31
CA LEU A 255 -13.82 -8.28 -5.87
C LEU A 255 -15.21 -7.88 -5.34
N ILE A 256 -16.06 -7.31 -6.20
CA ILE A 256 -17.43 -6.93 -5.86
C ILE A 256 -18.33 -8.16 -6.12
N PRO A 257 -18.92 -8.78 -5.08
CA PRO A 257 -19.89 -9.86 -5.30
C PRO A 257 -21.17 -9.28 -5.90
N PHE A 258 -21.98 -10.09 -6.60
CA PHE A 258 -23.24 -9.65 -7.20
C PHE A 258 -23.16 -8.40 -8.08
N LEU A 259 -22.00 -8.16 -8.72
CA LEU A 259 -21.75 -6.99 -9.56
C LEU A 259 -22.80 -6.85 -10.68
N GLU A 260 -23.32 -7.97 -11.17
CA GLU A 260 -24.37 -8.04 -12.18
C GLU A 260 -25.71 -7.41 -11.75
N ASN A 261 -25.89 -7.15 -10.45
CA ASN A 261 -27.09 -6.52 -9.87
C ASN A 261 -26.88 -5.05 -9.47
N ASP A 262 -25.72 -4.48 -9.80
CA ASP A 262 -25.39 -3.08 -9.52
C ASP A 262 -25.33 -2.26 -10.81
N ASP A 263 -25.82 -1.01 -10.72
CA ASP A 263 -25.56 -0.02 -11.76
C ASP A 263 -24.05 0.23 -11.95
N ALA A 264 -23.62 0.42 -13.20
CA ALA A 264 -22.22 0.58 -13.56
C ALA A 264 -21.55 1.77 -12.85
N ASN A 265 -22.28 2.86 -12.58
CA ASN A 265 -21.73 4.00 -11.85
C ASN A 265 -21.47 3.65 -10.37
N ARG A 266 -22.31 2.80 -9.78
CA ARG A 266 -22.11 2.30 -8.41
C ARG A 266 -20.96 1.32 -8.33
N ALA A 267 -20.84 0.43 -9.31
CA ALA A 267 -19.70 -0.45 -9.45
C ALA A 267 -18.38 0.33 -9.58
N LEU A 268 -18.34 1.40 -10.39
CA LEU A 268 -17.19 2.29 -10.54
C LEU A 268 -16.80 2.90 -9.20
N MET A 269 -17.77 3.47 -8.48
CA MET A 269 -17.55 4.03 -7.15
C MET A 269 -17.05 2.96 -6.16
N GLY A 270 -17.64 1.77 -6.19
CA GLY A 270 -17.25 0.61 -5.38
C GLY A 270 -15.80 0.21 -5.59
N SER A 271 -15.37 0.05 -6.85
CA SER A 271 -13.96 -0.27 -7.17
C SER A 271 -13.00 0.83 -6.71
N ASN A 272 -13.38 2.10 -6.84
CA ASN A 272 -12.55 3.23 -6.43
C ASN A 272 -12.45 3.37 -4.91
N MET A 273 -13.53 3.11 -4.17
CA MET A 273 -13.57 3.19 -2.71
C MET A 273 -12.80 2.06 -2.04
N GLN A 274 -12.81 0.85 -2.62
CA GLN A 274 -12.00 -0.27 -2.10
C GLN A 274 -10.50 0.08 -2.07
N ARG A 275 -10.00 0.86 -3.02
CA ARG A 275 -8.59 1.33 -3.04
C ARG A 275 -8.28 2.35 -1.93
N GLN A 276 -9.30 3.01 -1.39
CA GLN A 276 -9.17 4.00 -0.31
C GLN A 276 -9.34 3.38 1.08
N ALA A 277 -9.66 2.09 1.18
CA ALA A 277 -9.88 1.44 2.47
C ALA A 277 -8.59 1.38 3.29
N VAL A 278 -8.62 1.85 4.53
CA VAL A 278 -7.44 1.82 5.42
C VAL A 278 -7.28 0.46 6.11
N PRO A 279 -6.05 -0.04 6.27
CA PRO A 279 -5.80 -1.27 7.01
C PRO A 279 -6.24 -1.15 8.47
N LEU A 280 -7.12 -2.07 8.88
CA LEU A 280 -7.62 -2.16 10.24
C LEU A 280 -6.63 -2.95 11.12
N LEU A 281 -6.64 -2.65 12.42
CA LEU A 281 -5.85 -3.38 13.42
C LEU A 281 -6.20 -4.87 13.42
N ARG A 282 -7.49 -5.16 13.25
CA ARG A 282 -8.09 -6.49 13.10
C ARG A 282 -8.84 -6.52 11.78
N ALA A 283 -8.15 -6.87 10.71
CA ALA A 283 -8.79 -7.19 9.44
C ALA A 283 -9.61 -8.48 9.56
N ASP A 284 -10.65 -8.59 8.73
CA ASP A 284 -11.49 -9.77 8.62
C ASP A 284 -11.74 -10.02 7.13
N SER A 285 -11.69 -11.28 6.72
CA SER A 285 -11.91 -11.73 5.35
C SER A 285 -13.41 -11.75 5.04
N PRO A 286 -13.84 -11.37 3.82
CA PRO A 286 -15.26 -11.27 3.51
C PRO A 286 -15.93 -12.64 3.58
N ILE A 287 -17.10 -12.73 4.24
CA ILE A 287 -17.93 -13.95 4.23
C ILE A 287 -18.47 -14.20 2.82
N VAL A 288 -18.85 -13.13 2.11
CA VAL A 288 -19.27 -13.18 0.71
C VAL A 288 -18.16 -12.58 -0.15
N GLY A 289 -17.28 -13.43 -0.68
CA GLY A 289 -16.19 -13.04 -1.59
C GLY A 289 -16.50 -13.39 -3.05
N THR A 290 -15.51 -13.26 -3.93
CA THR A 290 -15.59 -13.70 -5.34
C THR A 290 -14.57 -14.78 -5.71
N GLY A 291 -13.69 -15.12 -4.75
CA GLY A 291 -12.54 -16.00 -4.92
C GLY A 291 -11.30 -15.29 -5.45
N MET A 292 -11.39 -13.99 -5.80
CA MET A 292 -10.25 -13.17 -6.23
C MET A 292 -9.41 -12.65 -5.07
N GLU A 293 -9.92 -12.71 -3.84
CA GLU A 293 -9.28 -12.19 -2.63
C GLU A 293 -7.92 -12.83 -2.38
N ARG A 294 -7.83 -14.16 -2.51
CA ARG A 294 -6.59 -14.91 -2.32
C ARG A 294 -5.54 -14.57 -3.39
N ILE A 295 -5.98 -14.40 -4.63
CA ILE A 295 -5.12 -14.08 -5.77
C ILE A 295 -4.58 -12.65 -5.61
N ALA A 296 -5.46 -11.69 -5.31
CA ALA A 296 -5.09 -10.30 -5.10
C ALA A 296 -4.12 -10.12 -3.92
N ALA A 297 -4.35 -10.83 -2.81
CA ALA A 297 -3.45 -10.80 -1.65
C ALA A 297 -2.06 -11.37 -1.99
N ARG A 298 -2.01 -12.52 -2.68
CA ARG A 298 -0.76 -13.17 -3.11
C ARG A 298 0.04 -12.30 -4.09
N ASP A 299 -0.59 -11.84 -5.16
CA ASP A 299 0.09 -11.14 -6.25
C ASP A 299 0.46 -9.69 -5.92
N SER A 300 -0.18 -9.10 -4.90
CA SER A 300 0.20 -7.79 -4.38
C SER A 300 1.59 -7.79 -3.72
N GLY A 301 2.06 -8.95 -3.25
CA GLY A 301 3.28 -9.06 -2.43
C GLY A 301 3.10 -8.62 -0.97
N ALA A 302 1.86 -8.40 -0.51
CA ALA A 302 1.58 -8.06 0.88
C ALA A 302 1.80 -9.25 1.83
N VAL A 303 1.44 -10.46 1.38
CA VAL A 303 1.62 -11.71 2.11
C VAL A 303 3.01 -12.29 1.88
N VAL A 304 3.53 -13.02 2.86
CA VAL A 304 4.82 -13.71 2.75
C VAL A 304 4.58 -15.08 2.13
N ILE A 305 5.17 -15.32 0.96
CA ILE A 305 4.99 -16.57 0.20
C ILE A 305 6.22 -17.45 0.36
N CYS A 306 5.98 -18.75 0.56
CA CYS A 306 7.02 -19.76 0.57
C CYS A 306 7.63 -19.94 -0.82
N ARG A 307 8.96 -19.84 -0.94
CA ARG A 307 9.67 -19.98 -2.21
C ARG A 307 9.89 -21.43 -2.62
N ARG A 308 10.18 -22.30 -1.66
CA ARG A 308 10.56 -23.69 -1.86
C ARG A 308 9.86 -24.59 -0.85
N ASP A 309 9.53 -25.80 -1.26
CA ASP A 309 8.92 -26.81 -0.40
C ASP A 309 9.82 -27.08 0.81
N GLY A 310 9.22 -27.22 1.99
CA GLY A 310 10.00 -27.44 3.20
C GLY A 310 9.17 -27.58 4.47
N VAL A 311 9.88 -27.62 5.60
CA VAL A 311 9.29 -27.68 6.93
C VAL A 311 9.70 -26.44 7.71
N VAL A 312 8.75 -25.82 8.39
CA VAL A 312 8.99 -24.65 9.23
C VAL A 312 9.84 -25.03 10.44
N ASP A 313 11.07 -24.54 10.50
CA ASP A 313 12.05 -24.81 11.57
C ASP A 313 11.79 -23.93 12.79
N SER A 314 11.60 -22.63 12.57
CA SER A 314 11.29 -21.68 13.64
C SER A 314 10.39 -20.56 13.14
N VAL A 315 9.54 -20.07 14.03
CA VAL A 315 8.60 -18.98 13.79
C VAL A 315 8.72 -17.98 14.91
N ASP A 316 9.03 -16.74 14.55
CA ASP A 316 9.00 -15.58 15.44
C ASP A 316 8.13 -14.47 14.80
N SER A 317 7.78 -13.49 15.61
CA SER A 317 7.10 -12.27 15.19
C SER A 317 7.89 -11.45 14.17
N GLU A 318 9.22 -11.59 14.10
CA GLU A 318 10.11 -10.86 13.19
C GLU A 318 10.59 -11.67 11.99
N ARG A 319 10.64 -13.00 12.07
CA ARG A 319 11.18 -13.86 11.00
C ARG A 319 10.58 -15.26 11.03
N ILE A 320 10.54 -15.90 9.86
CA ILE A 320 10.14 -17.30 9.67
C ILE A 320 11.31 -18.03 9.01
N ILE A 321 11.70 -19.18 9.53
CA ILE A 321 12.76 -20.00 8.94
C ILE A 321 12.13 -21.29 8.43
N VAL A 322 12.28 -21.52 7.12
CA VAL A 322 11.84 -22.76 6.46
C VAL A 322 13.06 -23.56 6.06
N ARG A 323 13.14 -24.79 6.56
CA ARG A 323 14.12 -25.78 6.14
C ARG A 323 13.63 -26.42 4.85
N VAL A 324 14.41 -26.27 3.78
CA VAL A 324 13.99 -26.71 2.45
C VAL A 324 14.17 -28.21 2.31
N ASP A 325 13.16 -28.88 1.76
CA ASP A 325 13.26 -30.30 1.45
C ASP A 325 14.25 -30.48 0.28
N GLY A 326 15.29 -31.31 0.48
CA GLY A 326 16.17 -31.70 -0.60
C GLY A 326 15.41 -32.54 -1.62
N GLY A 327 15.01 -31.94 -2.74
CA GLY A 327 14.43 -32.65 -3.87
C GLY A 327 15.46 -33.65 -4.44
N ALA A 328 15.28 -34.93 -4.13
CA ALA A 328 16.03 -36.01 -4.75
C ALA A 328 15.52 -36.21 -6.18
N HIS A 329 16.04 -35.44 -7.13
CA HIS A 329 15.99 -35.85 -8.53
C HIS A 329 17.12 -36.89 -8.75
N GLU A 330 16.74 -38.13 -9.05
CA GLU A 330 17.69 -39.18 -9.45
C GLU A 330 18.52 -38.69 -10.64
N GLY A 331 19.82 -38.48 -10.42
CA GLY A 331 20.79 -38.13 -11.46
C GLY A 331 21.39 -36.71 -11.39
N GLN A 332 20.90 -35.82 -10.53
CA GLN A 332 21.60 -34.55 -10.22
C GLN A 332 21.84 -34.48 -8.72
N MET A 333 23.12 -34.39 -8.30
CA MET A 333 23.46 -34.01 -6.93
C MET A 333 22.78 -32.68 -6.60
N SER A 334 21.74 -32.73 -5.78
CA SER A 334 20.88 -31.61 -5.42
C SER A 334 21.73 -30.47 -4.80
N ARG A 335 22.00 -29.44 -5.61
CA ARG A 335 22.75 -28.22 -5.23
C ARG A 335 21.95 -27.28 -4.29
N GLU A 336 20.71 -27.61 -3.97
CA GLU A 336 19.75 -26.66 -3.38
C GLU A 336 19.34 -27.00 -1.95
N VAL A 337 20.25 -27.50 -1.13
CA VAL A 337 19.94 -27.77 0.27
C VAL A 337 20.39 -26.61 1.14
N GLY A 338 19.46 -26.07 1.93
CA GLY A 338 19.66 -24.88 2.76
C GLY A 338 18.39 -24.46 3.50
N ALA A 339 18.46 -23.31 4.18
CA ALA A 339 17.33 -22.68 4.84
C ALA A 339 16.90 -21.43 4.07
N ASP A 340 15.59 -21.16 4.02
CA ASP A 340 15.05 -19.87 3.60
C ASP A 340 14.63 -19.08 4.83
N ILE A 341 15.27 -17.92 5.05
CA ILE A 341 14.89 -16.96 6.10
C ILE A 341 14.00 -15.88 5.49
N TYR A 342 12.77 -15.79 6.00
CA TYR A 342 11.79 -14.77 5.62
C TYR A 342 11.71 -13.71 6.72
N GLN A 343 12.30 -12.54 6.48
CA GLN A 343 12.19 -11.40 7.40
C GLN A 343 10.82 -10.74 7.24
N LEU A 344 10.07 -10.63 8.34
CA LEU A 344 8.77 -9.98 8.37
C LEU A 344 8.93 -8.46 8.53
N VAL A 345 8.09 -7.70 7.83
CA VAL A 345 8.00 -6.25 7.97
C VAL A 345 7.13 -5.90 9.18
N LYS A 346 7.67 -5.14 10.14
CA LYS A 346 6.95 -4.72 11.36
C LYS A 346 6.78 -3.20 11.39
N PHE A 347 5.55 -2.75 11.62
CA PHE A 347 5.18 -1.35 11.83
C PHE A 347 5.89 -0.34 10.90
N LYS A 348 5.94 -0.66 9.60
CA LYS A 348 6.56 0.22 8.60
C LYS A 348 5.53 1.23 8.09
N ARG A 349 5.95 2.48 7.94
CA ARG A 349 5.16 3.54 7.30
C ARG A 349 4.96 3.24 5.81
N SER A 350 3.71 3.39 5.32
CA SER A 350 3.38 3.45 3.88
C SER A 350 3.44 4.89 3.35
N ASN A 351 3.38 5.06 2.02
CA ASN A 351 3.34 6.39 1.39
C ASN A 351 2.13 7.23 1.83
N GLN A 352 1.00 6.61 2.20
CA GLN A 352 -0.22 7.27 2.67
C GLN A 352 -0.31 7.30 4.21
N ASN A 353 0.82 7.16 4.90
CA ASN A 353 0.94 7.17 6.35
C ASN A 353 0.15 6.03 7.06
N THR A 354 -0.24 4.98 6.34
CA THR A 354 -0.82 3.76 6.93
C THR A 354 0.29 2.83 7.45
N CYS A 355 -0.09 1.80 8.19
CA CYS A 355 0.82 0.83 8.79
C CYS A 355 0.92 -0.46 7.94
N ILE A 356 2.13 -0.80 7.52
CA ILE A 356 2.47 -2.10 6.93
C ILE A 356 3.05 -2.97 8.05
N ASN A 357 2.32 -4.03 8.40
CA ASN A 357 2.72 -4.97 9.43
C ASN A 357 2.38 -6.40 9.02
N GLN A 358 3.36 -7.28 9.08
CA GLN A 358 3.23 -8.69 8.77
C GLN A 358 3.18 -9.55 10.04
N LYS A 359 2.38 -10.62 9.99
CA LYS A 359 2.18 -11.56 11.09
C LYS A 359 2.36 -12.99 10.56
N PRO A 360 3.14 -13.86 11.24
CA PRO A 360 3.25 -15.24 10.83
C PRO A 360 1.91 -15.97 11.04
N ILE A 361 1.54 -16.86 10.11
CA ILE A 361 0.35 -17.72 10.23
C ILE A 361 0.72 -19.19 10.45
N VAL A 362 1.91 -19.60 10.02
CA VAL A 362 2.40 -20.97 10.12
C VAL A 362 2.89 -21.32 11.52
N ARG A 363 2.88 -22.60 11.85
CA ARG A 363 3.38 -23.14 13.12
C ARG A 363 4.70 -23.89 12.91
N VAL A 364 5.52 -23.95 13.96
CA VAL A 364 6.76 -24.75 13.95
C VAL A 364 6.43 -26.23 13.67
N GLY A 365 7.17 -26.86 12.77
CA GLY A 365 6.95 -28.24 12.32
C GLY A 365 5.89 -28.39 11.22
N GLN A 366 5.18 -27.33 10.84
CA GLN A 366 4.25 -27.38 9.71
C GLN A 366 5.03 -27.57 8.41
N ARG A 367 4.57 -28.50 7.56
CA ARG A 367 5.08 -28.67 6.20
C ARG A 367 4.38 -27.67 5.28
N VAL A 368 5.17 -26.95 4.49
CA VAL A 368 4.71 -25.87 3.61
C VAL A 368 5.17 -26.15 2.18
N LYS A 369 4.32 -25.80 1.21
CA LYS A 369 4.63 -25.92 -0.21
C LYS A 369 5.04 -24.59 -0.81
N ALA A 370 5.82 -24.62 -1.88
CA ALA A 370 6.12 -23.46 -2.70
C ALA A 370 4.81 -22.79 -3.17
N GLY A 371 4.71 -21.48 -2.98
CA GLY A 371 3.50 -20.70 -3.24
C GLY A 371 2.53 -20.61 -2.07
N GLU A 372 2.70 -21.37 -0.99
CA GLU A 372 1.87 -21.27 0.21
C GLU A 372 2.18 -20.01 1.02
N VAL A 373 1.17 -19.45 1.70
CA VAL A 373 1.32 -18.24 2.51
C VAL A 373 1.89 -18.61 3.88
N LEU A 374 3.01 -17.99 4.24
CA LEU A 374 3.71 -18.15 5.53
C LEU A 374 3.28 -17.09 6.56
N GLY A 375 2.89 -15.91 6.08
CA GLY A 375 2.47 -14.80 6.95
C GLY A 375 1.55 -13.82 6.23
N ASP A 376 0.59 -13.29 6.97
CA ASP A 376 -0.33 -12.26 6.53
C ASP A 376 0.33 -10.88 6.57
N GLY A 377 -0.07 -10.01 5.66
CA GLY A 377 0.29 -8.60 5.60
C GLY A 377 -0.80 -7.65 6.10
N PRO A 378 -0.73 -6.35 5.74
CA PRO A 378 -1.80 -5.41 6.02
C PRO A 378 -3.05 -5.77 5.22
N SER A 379 -4.23 -5.69 5.85
CA SER A 379 -5.53 -6.00 5.21
C SER A 379 -5.59 -7.40 4.59
N THR A 380 -5.03 -8.41 5.25
CA THR A 380 -5.15 -9.82 4.85
C THR A 380 -5.43 -10.72 6.05
N GLU A 381 -6.15 -11.80 5.83
CA GLU A 381 -6.43 -12.84 6.82
C GLU A 381 -6.33 -14.23 6.17
N LEU A 382 -5.46 -15.08 6.70
CA LEU A 382 -5.21 -16.44 6.21
C LEU A 382 -4.89 -16.49 4.70
N GLY A 383 -4.19 -15.49 4.20
CA GLY A 383 -3.84 -15.36 2.78
C GLY A 383 -4.96 -14.83 1.87
N GLU A 384 -6.12 -14.46 2.41
CA GLU A 384 -7.19 -13.75 1.68
C GLU A 384 -7.12 -12.24 1.95
N LEU A 385 -7.56 -11.45 0.98
CA LEU A 385 -7.66 -9.99 1.13
C LEU A 385 -8.84 -9.62 2.05
N GLY A 386 -8.52 -8.94 3.15
CA GLY A 386 -9.48 -8.43 4.14
C GLY A 386 -9.37 -6.91 4.29
N LEU A 387 -10.04 -6.15 3.41
CA LEU A 387 -10.00 -4.68 3.40
C LEU A 387 -10.83 -4.01 4.52
N GLY A 388 -11.78 -4.73 5.11
CA GLY A 388 -12.71 -4.23 6.11
C GLY A 388 -13.16 -5.34 7.06
N ARG A 389 -14.45 -5.31 7.44
CA ARG A 389 -15.06 -6.32 8.30
C ARG A 389 -16.50 -6.62 7.92
N ASN A 390 -16.92 -7.85 8.22
CA ASN A 390 -18.30 -8.27 8.17
C ASN A 390 -19.05 -7.73 9.40
N VAL A 391 -20.15 -7.01 9.20
CA VAL A 391 -20.93 -6.37 10.28
C VAL A 391 -22.42 -6.62 10.13
N LEU A 392 -23.11 -6.75 11.27
CA LEU A 392 -24.56 -6.91 11.33
C LEU A 392 -25.24 -5.58 11.06
N VAL A 393 -25.97 -5.51 9.94
CA VAL A 393 -26.64 -4.31 9.46
C VAL A 393 -28.15 -4.47 9.45
N SER A 394 -28.86 -3.37 9.68
CA SER A 394 -30.29 -3.25 9.40
C SER A 394 -30.57 -2.10 8.43
N PHE A 395 -31.45 -2.35 7.46
CA PHE A 395 -31.94 -1.33 6.54
C PHE A 395 -33.26 -0.75 7.05
N MET A 396 -33.18 0.36 7.78
CA MET A 396 -34.34 1.07 8.31
C MET A 396 -34.01 2.53 8.60
N PRO A 397 -34.95 3.48 8.49
CA PRO A 397 -34.74 4.83 8.99
C PRO A 397 -34.64 4.84 10.52
N TRP A 398 -33.73 5.63 11.07
CA TRP A 398 -33.53 5.75 12.52
C TRP A 398 -33.53 7.21 12.96
N ARG A 399 -34.71 7.75 13.31
CA ARG A 399 -34.91 9.08 13.92
C ARG A 399 -34.16 10.23 13.20
N GLY A 400 -33.95 10.12 11.89
CA GLY A 400 -33.23 11.10 11.07
C GLY A 400 -31.69 11.04 11.16
N TYR A 401 -31.11 10.17 12.00
CA TYR A 401 -29.65 10.06 12.13
C TYR A 401 -28.97 9.41 10.93
N ASN A 402 -29.70 8.65 10.13
CA ASN A 402 -29.25 8.10 8.86
C ASN A 402 -29.90 8.82 7.65
N PHE A 403 -30.20 10.12 7.79
CA PHE A 403 -30.68 10.94 6.69
C PHE A 403 -29.65 11.02 5.55
N GLU A 404 -30.12 11.04 4.31
CA GLU A 404 -29.31 10.86 3.10
C GLU A 404 -28.39 9.62 3.20
N ASP A 405 -27.09 9.85 3.30
CA ASP A 405 -26.01 8.86 3.33
C ASP A 405 -25.36 8.77 4.71
N ALA A 406 -25.98 9.35 5.73
CA ALA A 406 -25.46 9.22 7.08
C ALA A 406 -25.56 7.78 7.57
N ILE A 407 -24.54 7.35 8.30
CA ILE A 407 -24.45 6.01 8.89
C ILE A 407 -24.53 6.14 10.41
N LEU A 408 -25.34 5.27 11.00
CA LEU A 408 -25.41 5.08 12.44
C LEU A 408 -24.56 3.87 12.84
N VAL A 409 -23.75 4.02 13.87
CA VAL A 409 -22.81 2.98 14.30
C VAL A 409 -23.02 2.67 15.78
N SER A 410 -22.99 1.39 16.15
CA SER A 410 -23.00 0.96 17.55
C SER A 410 -21.67 1.26 18.25
N GLU A 411 -21.74 1.68 19.51
CA GLU A 411 -20.59 1.87 20.40
C GLU A 411 -19.74 0.61 20.52
N LYS A 412 -20.35 -0.59 20.40
CA LYS A 412 -19.65 -1.88 20.38
C LYS A 412 -18.48 -1.88 19.39
N LEU A 413 -18.70 -1.35 18.18
CA LEU A 413 -17.68 -1.32 17.11
C LEU A 413 -16.47 -0.44 17.48
N VAL A 414 -16.68 0.58 18.30
CA VAL A 414 -15.63 1.49 18.80
C VAL A 414 -14.92 0.89 20.01
N LYS A 415 -15.68 0.28 20.93
CA LYS A 415 -15.19 -0.36 22.16
C LYS A 415 -14.30 -1.56 21.87
N GLU A 416 -14.67 -2.38 20.88
CA GLU A 416 -13.91 -3.57 20.47
C GLU A 416 -12.76 -3.26 19.50
N ASP A 417 -12.52 -1.98 19.17
CA ASP A 417 -11.46 -1.52 18.25
C ASP A 417 -11.53 -2.17 16.86
N PHE A 418 -12.73 -2.49 16.37
CA PHE A 418 -12.92 -3.16 15.09
C PHE A 418 -12.52 -2.30 13.88
N TYR A 419 -12.84 -1.01 13.91
CA TYR A 419 -12.49 -0.04 12.86
C TYR A 419 -11.35 0.90 13.26
N THR A 420 -10.48 0.45 14.17
CA THR A 420 -9.29 1.20 14.58
C THR A 420 -8.14 0.93 13.59
N SER A 421 -7.57 1.99 13.03
CA SER A 421 -6.42 1.93 12.12
C SER A 421 -5.16 2.49 12.79
N ILE A 422 -3.98 1.99 12.39
CA ILE A 422 -2.69 2.54 12.82
C ILE A 422 -2.15 3.43 11.71
N HIS A 423 -1.87 4.67 12.06
CA HIS A 423 -1.22 5.65 11.17
C HIS A 423 0.18 5.93 11.70
N ILE A 424 1.16 5.98 10.80
CA ILE A 424 2.56 6.27 11.14
C ILE A 424 2.98 7.51 10.36
N GLU A 425 3.21 8.59 11.09
CA GLU A 425 3.71 9.84 10.53
C GLU A 425 5.22 9.95 10.75
N GLU A 426 5.90 10.50 9.75
CA GLU A 426 7.32 10.76 9.74
C GLU A 426 7.53 12.25 9.87
N PHE A 427 8.30 12.64 10.89
CA PHE A 427 8.77 14.00 11.07
C PHE A 427 10.28 14.01 11.00
N ASP A 428 10.84 14.92 10.22
CA ASP A 428 12.28 15.05 10.06
C ASP A 428 12.77 16.45 10.42
N VAL A 429 14.00 16.49 10.91
CA VAL A 429 14.74 17.73 11.14
C VAL A 429 16.16 17.57 10.65
N GLU A 430 16.63 18.61 9.95
CA GLU A 430 17.99 18.72 9.45
C GLU A 430 18.77 19.73 10.30
N ALA A 431 19.97 19.34 10.69
CA ALA A 431 20.99 20.23 11.24
C ALA A 431 21.93 20.65 10.11
N ARG A 432 21.95 21.95 9.83
CA ARG A 432 22.68 22.53 8.71
C ARG A 432 23.89 23.34 9.17
N ASP A 433 24.90 23.39 8.33
CA ASP A 433 26.00 24.33 8.46
C ASP A 433 25.55 25.71 7.95
N THR A 434 25.44 26.69 8.84
CA THR A 434 25.01 28.05 8.49
C THR A 434 26.20 28.99 8.46
N LYS A 435 26.03 30.18 7.86
CA LYS A 435 27.07 31.21 7.84
C LYS A 435 27.50 31.68 9.23
N LEU A 436 26.62 31.57 10.23
CA LEU A 436 26.89 31.98 11.61
C LEU A 436 27.50 30.86 12.45
N GLY A 437 27.55 29.63 11.93
CA GLY A 437 28.03 28.43 12.61
C GLY A 437 27.16 27.22 12.31
N PRO A 438 27.60 26.01 12.72
CA PRO A 438 26.82 24.80 12.58
C PRO A 438 25.61 24.81 13.51
N GLU A 439 24.46 24.34 13.02
CA GLU A 439 23.34 23.97 13.90
C GLU A 439 23.67 22.66 14.61
N GLU A 440 23.26 22.57 15.88
CA GLU A 440 23.52 21.41 16.72
C GLU A 440 22.22 20.75 17.18
N ILE A 441 22.23 19.42 17.22
CA ILE A 441 21.17 18.62 17.83
C ILE A 441 21.63 18.32 19.25
N THR A 442 20.93 18.89 20.23
CA THR A 442 21.31 18.84 21.64
C THR A 442 20.08 18.91 22.54
N ARG A 443 20.23 18.39 23.76
CA ARG A 443 19.23 18.51 24.83
C ARG A 443 19.26 19.89 25.50
N ASP A 444 20.35 20.64 25.36
CA ASP A 444 20.51 21.97 25.97
C ASP A 444 19.82 23.05 25.11
N ILE A 445 18.54 23.29 25.40
CA ILE A 445 17.69 24.22 24.64
C ILE A 445 17.34 25.42 25.52
N PRO A 446 17.55 26.67 25.05
CA PRO A 446 17.31 27.86 25.84
C PRO A 446 15.82 28.06 26.16
N ASN A 447 15.52 28.54 27.38
CA ASN A 447 14.18 28.94 27.83
C ASN A 447 13.12 27.82 27.88
N ILE A 448 13.53 26.55 27.96
CA ILE A 448 12.63 25.40 28.07
C ILE A 448 12.71 24.80 29.48
N SER A 449 11.55 24.47 30.07
CA SER A 449 11.52 23.82 31.39
C SER A 449 11.95 22.34 31.31
N GLU A 450 12.57 21.83 32.38
CA GLU A 450 13.05 20.44 32.45
C GLU A 450 11.95 19.38 32.20
N SER A 451 10.69 19.74 32.45
CA SER A 451 9.55 18.85 32.23
C SER A 451 9.41 18.40 30.76
N PHE A 452 9.68 19.30 29.81
CA PHE A 452 9.65 19.00 28.37
C PHE A 452 10.88 18.20 27.91
N LEU A 453 12.00 18.31 28.63
CA LEU A 453 13.24 17.60 28.33
C LEU A 453 13.25 16.15 28.86
N ARG A 454 12.28 15.76 29.69
CA ARG A 454 12.23 14.44 30.34
C ARG A 454 12.25 13.26 29.37
N ASN A 455 11.65 13.41 28.19
CA ASN A 455 11.56 12.35 27.18
C ASN A 455 12.72 12.35 26.19
N LEU A 456 13.59 13.37 26.22
CA LEU A 456 14.78 13.46 25.37
C LEU A 456 15.94 12.69 26.01
N ASP A 457 16.72 12.02 25.19
CA ASP A 457 17.99 11.43 25.60
C ASP A 457 19.10 12.50 25.72
N GLU A 458 20.31 12.06 26.06
CA GLU A 458 21.48 12.93 26.17
C GLU A 458 21.88 13.59 24.84
N SER A 459 21.50 12.99 23.70
CA SER A 459 21.71 13.55 22.37
C SER A 459 20.61 14.54 21.96
N GLY A 460 19.60 14.78 22.78
CA GLY A 460 18.47 15.66 22.46
C GLY A 460 17.41 15.03 21.55
N ILE A 461 17.37 13.69 21.43
CA ILE A 461 16.41 12.95 20.59
C ILE A 461 15.42 12.21 21.49
N ILE A 462 14.15 12.24 21.12
CA ILE A 462 13.12 11.54 21.87
C ILE A 462 13.35 10.02 21.96
N ARG A 463 13.10 9.44 23.13
CA ARG A 463 13.20 8.00 23.35
C ARG A 463 12.11 7.23 22.59
N ILE A 464 12.47 6.06 22.07
CA ILE A 464 11.51 5.12 21.47
C ILE A 464 10.58 4.61 22.57
N GLY A 465 9.28 4.55 22.28
CA GLY A 465 8.22 4.18 23.24
C GLY A 465 7.68 5.34 24.08
N ALA A 466 8.19 6.57 23.92
CA ALA A 466 7.58 7.74 24.55
C ALA A 466 6.19 8.01 23.97
N ALA A 467 5.22 8.25 24.85
CA ALA A 467 3.94 8.83 24.47
C ALA A 467 4.11 10.34 24.34
N VAL A 468 3.73 10.88 23.18
CA VAL A 468 3.87 12.29 22.83
C VAL A 468 2.51 12.94 22.60
N LYS A 469 2.44 14.21 22.97
CA LYS A 469 1.30 15.10 22.75
C LYS A 469 1.73 16.31 21.92
N PRO A 470 0.77 17.04 21.33
CA PRO A 470 1.07 18.30 20.66
C PRO A 470 1.88 19.25 21.55
N GLY A 471 2.95 19.82 21.00
CA GLY A 471 3.86 20.72 21.72
C GLY A 471 5.02 20.03 22.45
N ASP A 472 5.06 18.69 22.51
CA ASP A 472 6.24 17.98 23.02
C ASP A 472 7.42 18.10 22.04
N ILE A 473 8.64 18.15 22.57
CA ILE A 473 9.86 18.21 21.77
C ILE A 473 10.23 16.81 21.30
N LEU A 474 10.33 16.62 19.99
CA LEU A 474 10.76 15.35 19.37
C LEU A 474 12.27 15.31 19.18
N VAL A 475 12.86 16.43 18.74
CA VAL A 475 14.29 16.57 18.54
C VAL A 475 14.69 18.00 18.91
N GLY A 476 15.59 18.13 19.89
CA GLY A 476 16.18 19.40 20.28
C GLY A 476 17.15 19.89 19.22
N LYS A 477 16.93 21.10 18.70
CA LYS A 477 17.83 21.75 17.73
C LYS A 477 18.07 23.20 18.11
N VAL A 478 19.33 23.60 18.13
CA VAL A 478 19.75 24.98 18.38
C VAL A 478 20.42 25.57 17.14
N THR A 479 20.05 26.79 16.81
CA THR A 479 20.64 27.54 15.69
C THR A 479 21.41 28.74 16.24
N PRO A 480 22.68 28.97 15.85
CA PRO A 480 23.42 30.16 16.26
C PRO A 480 22.71 31.42 15.77
N LYS A 481 22.54 32.38 16.68
CA LYS A 481 21.81 33.63 16.46
C LYS A 481 22.81 34.79 16.42
N GLY A 482 22.66 35.68 15.44
CA GLY A 482 23.42 36.93 15.41
C GLY A 482 22.97 37.93 16.50
N GLU A 483 23.77 38.96 16.72
CA GLU A 483 23.44 40.03 17.67
C GLU A 483 22.14 40.77 17.25
N THR A 484 21.08 40.64 18.05
CA THR A 484 19.84 41.40 17.85
C THR A 484 19.88 42.71 18.62
N GLN A 485 19.59 43.82 17.93
CA GLN A 485 19.33 45.10 18.58
C GLN A 485 17.98 45.05 19.31
N LEU A 486 18.05 45.05 20.64
CA LEU A 486 16.86 45.06 21.49
C LEU A 486 16.27 46.47 21.61
N THR A 487 14.96 46.54 21.75
CA THR A 487 14.23 47.77 22.09
C THR A 487 14.61 48.27 23.49
N PRO A 488 14.46 49.58 23.81
CA PRO A 488 14.71 50.11 25.15
C PRO A 488 13.98 49.34 26.26
N GLU A 489 12.74 48.92 26.00
CA GLU A 489 11.88 48.17 26.91
C GLU A 489 12.45 46.76 27.19
N GLU A 490 12.86 46.04 26.14
CA GLU A 490 13.50 44.72 26.28
C GLU A 490 14.87 44.82 26.97
N LYS A 491 15.64 45.88 26.71
CA LYS A 491 16.91 46.14 27.40
C LYS A 491 16.69 46.37 28.89
N LEU A 492 15.67 47.16 29.25
CA LEU A 492 15.31 47.41 30.64
C LEU A 492 14.88 46.12 31.34
N LEU A 493 14.00 45.32 30.71
CA LEU A 493 13.56 44.03 31.25
C LEU A 493 14.75 43.10 31.52
N ARG A 494 15.67 42.95 30.57
CA ARG A 494 16.87 42.13 30.78
C ARG A 494 17.79 42.68 31.87
N ALA A 495 17.92 43.99 31.98
CA ALA A 495 18.69 44.61 33.06
C ALA A 495 18.06 44.34 34.44
N ILE A 496 16.74 44.30 34.53
CA ILE A 496 16.00 44.00 35.77
C ILE A 496 16.13 42.52 36.14
N PHE A 497 15.95 41.59 35.19
CA PHE A 497 15.93 40.15 35.45
C PHE A 497 17.32 39.49 35.38
N GLY A 498 18.35 40.20 34.92
CA GLY A 498 19.72 39.68 34.80
C GLY A 498 19.87 38.56 33.75
N GLU A 499 18.89 38.40 32.86
CA GLU A 499 18.92 37.38 31.81
C GLU A 499 19.98 37.71 30.76
N LYS A 500 20.97 36.83 30.60
CA LYS A 500 21.96 36.93 29.53
C LYS A 500 21.28 36.67 28.18
N ALA A 501 21.72 37.38 27.14
CA ALA A 501 21.32 37.05 25.78
C ALA A 501 21.82 35.63 25.45
N GLY A 502 20.91 34.72 25.11
CA GLY A 502 21.32 33.45 24.51
C GLY A 502 21.90 33.69 23.11
N ASP A 503 23.10 33.17 22.86
CA ASP A 503 23.77 33.20 21.54
C ASP A 503 23.13 32.21 20.55
N VAL A 504 22.20 31.40 21.04
CA VAL A 504 21.49 30.37 20.28
C VAL A 504 19.98 30.59 20.35
N LYS A 505 19.29 30.24 19.27
CA LYS A 505 17.84 30.24 19.16
C LYS A 505 17.35 28.80 19.12
N ASP A 506 16.23 28.53 19.79
CA ASP A 506 15.50 27.28 19.62
C ASP A 506 14.93 27.15 18.20
N ALA A 507 15.30 26.06 17.54
CA ALA A 507 14.81 25.63 16.23
C ALA A 507 14.41 24.15 16.26
N SER A 508 14.03 23.65 17.44
CA SER A 508 13.68 22.26 17.70
C SER A 508 12.46 21.80 16.91
N LEU A 509 12.40 20.48 16.71
CA LEU A 509 11.25 19.82 16.12
C LEU A 509 10.21 19.53 17.20
N TYR A 510 9.06 20.19 17.11
CA TYR A 510 7.93 19.99 18.00
C TYR A 510 6.89 19.05 17.38
N CYS A 511 6.21 18.28 18.22
CA CYS A 511 5.06 17.49 17.81
C CYS A 511 3.93 18.43 17.38
N PRO A 512 3.44 18.36 16.13
CA PRO A 512 2.46 19.30 15.62
C PRO A 512 1.07 19.13 16.26
N PRO A 513 0.22 20.17 16.21
CA PRO A 513 -1.15 20.09 16.70
C PRO A 513 -1.96 19.00 15.98
N GLY A 514 -2.76 18.27 16.76
CA GLY A 514 -3.60 17.16 16.27
C GLY A 514 -2.90 15.79 16.24
N ILE A 515 -1.58 15.74 16.46
CA ILE A 515 -0.82 14.50 16.51
C ILE A 515 -0.61 14.08 17.96
N SER A 516 -1.08 12.87 18.30
CA SER A 516 -0.80 12.25 19.59
C SER A 516 -0.63 10.76 19.41
N GLY A 517 0.43 10.20 20.00
CA GLY A 517 0.81 8.84 19.70
C GLY A 517 2.06 8.38 20.43
N ILE A 518 2.61 7.27 19.96
CA ILE A 518 3.81 6.66 20.55
C ILE A 518 4.92 6.72 19.51
N VAL A 519 6.11 7.14 19.93
CA VAL A 519 7.31 7.08 19.09
C VAL A 519 7.67 5.62 18.85
N VAL A 520 7.62 5.17 17.59
CA VAL A 520 7.92 3.77 17.21
C VAL A 520 9.37 3.60 16.82
N ASP A 521 9.93 4.59 16.12
CA ASP A 521 11.29 4.52 15.60
C ASP A 521 11.89 5.93 15.50
N ALA A 522 13.22 6.01 15.60
CA ALA A 522 13.97 7.24 15.39
C ALA A 522 15.28 6.91 14.66
N LYS A 523 15.41 7.40 13.42
CA LYS A 523 16.56 7.15 12.56
C LYS A 523 17.45 8.37 12.51
N ILE A 524 18.76 8.15 12.64
CA ILE A 524 19.78 9.18 12.62
C ILE A 524 20.65 8.92 11.40
N PHE A 525 20.74 9.91 10.52
CA PHE A 525 21.63 9.91 9.37
C PHE A 525 22.73 10.92 9.60
N ALA A 526 23.97 10.47 9.51
CA ALA A 526 25.14 11.29 9.76
C ALA A 526 26.04 11.32 8.52
N ARG A 527 26.47 12.52 8.13
CA ARG A 527 27.40 12.69 7.01
C ARG A 527 28.72 11.96 7.30
N LYS A 528 29.27 11.34 6.26
CA LYS A 528 30.60 10.71 6.30
C LYS A 528 31.67 11.68 6.82
N GLY A 529 32.36 11.30 7.89
CA GLY A 529 33.45 12.08 8.51
C GLY A 529 33.05 12.85 9.76
N VAL A 530 31.75 12.96 10.07
CA VAL A 530 31.25 13.48 11.35
C VAL A 530 31.28 12.36 12.39
N GLU A 531 31.66 12.68 13.63
CA GLU A 531 31.60 11.71 14.73
C GLU A 531 30.17 11.26 14.99
N LYS A 532 29.99 9.95 15.12
CA LYS A 532 28.69 9.35 15.44
C LYS A 532 28.43 9.48 16.94
N ASP A 533 27.24 9.99 17.28
CA ASP A 533 26.71 10.03 18.65
C ASP A 533 26.58 8.62 19.23
N GLU A 534 26.50 8.51 20.56
CA GLU A 534 26.33 7.24 21.26
C GLU A 534 25.11 6.45 20.78
N ARG A 535 23.98 7.13 20.54
CA ARG A 535 22.76 6.50 20.03
C ARG A 535 22.94 5.91 18.64
N ALA A 536 23.64 6.61 17.75
CA ALA A 536 23.91 6.11 16.41
C ALA A 536 24.79 4.84 16.44
N ARG A 537 25.80 4.80 17.34
CA ARG A 537 26.63 3.61 17.56
C ARG A 537 25.83 2.42 18.10
N LEU A 538 24.92 2.67 19.03
CA LEU A 538 24.06 1.63 19.62
C LEU A 538 23.13 0.99 18.58
N ILE A 539 22.49 1.80 17.72
CA ILE A 539 21.62 1.32 16.63
C ILE A 539 22.41 0.48 15.63
N GLU A 540 23.62 0.94 15.27
CA GLU A 540 24.53 0.21 14.38
C GLU A 540 24.93 -1.15 14.97
N GLN A 541 25.30 -1.18 16.25
CA GLN A 541 25.66 -2.41 16.95
C GLN A 541 24.50 -3.41 16.99
N GLN A 542 23.29 -2.98 17.36
CA GLN A 542 22.11 -3.85 17.38
C GLN A 542 21.80 -4.45 16.00
N THR A 543 22.02 -3.68 14.93
CA THR A 543 21.80 -4.16 13.55
C THR A 543 22.84 -5.20 13.15
N VAL A 544 24.11 -5.01 13.55
CA VAL A 544 25.19 -5.98 13.32
C VAL A 544 24.93 -7.28 14.07
N GLU A 545 24.53 -7.21 15.34
CA GLU A 545 24.17 -8.39 16.13
C GLU A 545 23.03 -9.20 15.49
N ARG A 546 22.03 -8.52 14.92
CA ARG A 546 20.93 -9.21 14.20
C ARG A 546 21.44 -9.96 12.98
N LEU A 547 22.34 -9.36 12.19
CA LEU A 547 22.94 -10.02 11.02
C LEU A 547 23.77 -11.25 11.42
N GLN A 548 24.50 -11.16 12.53
CA GLN A 548 25.28 -12.29 13.07
C GLN A 548 24.38 -13.43 13.54
N ARG A 549 23.29 -13.13 14.27
CA ARG A 549 22.31 -14.17 14.68
C ARG A 549 21.72 -14.90 13.48
N ASN A 550 21.38 -14.18 12.41
CA ASN A 550 20.89 -14.81 11.17
C ASN A 550 21.92 -15.75 10.55
N LEU A 551 23.19 -15.32 10.49
CA LEU A 551 24.29 -16.15 9.99
C LEU A 551 24.50 -17.42 10.85
N ASP A 552 24.40 -17.30 12.17
CA ASP A 552 24.56 -18.43 13.08
C ASP A 552 23.43 -19.46 12.93
N ASP A 553 22.18 -19.01 12.74
CA ASP A 553 21.04 -19.90 12.46
C ASP A 553 21.20 -20.62 11.10
N GLU A 554 21.65 -19.92 10.05
CA GLU A 554 21.93 -20.54 8.74
C GLU A 554 23.04 -21.59 8.85
N LYS A 555 24.13 -21.29 9.57
CA LYS A 555 25.20 -22.24 9.86
C LYS A 555 24.68 -23.46 10.61
N ARG A 556 23.87 -23.27 11.65
CA ARG A 556 23.26 -24.37 12.42
C ARG A 556 22.47 -25.31 11.51
N ILE A 557 21.66 -24.78 10.60
CA ILE A 557 20.83 -25.59 9.71
C ILE A 557 21.68 -26.35 8.70
N LEU A 558 22.75 -25.74 8.18
CA LEU A 558 23.71 -26.44 7.31
C LEU A 558 24.44 -27.58 8.05
N PHE A 559 24.79 -27.39 9.33
CA PHE A 559 25.40 -28.44 10.14
C PHE A 559 24.43 -29.59 10.46
N ASP A 560 23.17 -29.29 10.77
CA ASP A 560 22.13 -30.29 11.01
C ASP A 560 21.86 -31.11 9.73
N GLU A 561 21.81 -30.45 8.58
CA GLU A 561 21.66 -31.14 7.29
C GLU A 561 22.85 -32.03 6.94
N ARG A 562 24.07 -31.53 7.18
CA ARG A 562 25.29 -32.34 7.10
C ARG A 562 25.16 -33.58 7.99
N ALA A 563 24.74 -33.43 9.23
CA ALA A 563 24.56 -34.54 10.17
C ALA A 563 23.50 -35.54 9.69
N LYS A 564 22.37 -35.07 9.15
CA LYS A 564 21.32 -35.90 8.56
C LYS A 564 21.80 -36.71 7.35
N ARG A 565 22.58 -36.10 6.45
CA ARG A 565 23.21 -36.82 5.32
C ARG A 565 24.19 -37.88 5.80
N LEU A 566 24.97 -37.56 6.83
CA LEU A 566 25.88 -38.51 7.47
C LEU A 566 25.12 -39.63 8.18
N GLU A 567 23.98 -39.34 8.82
CA GLU A 567 23.11 -40.33 9.48
C GLU A 567 22.52 -41.34 8.48
N VAL A 568 22.12 -40.91 7.28
CA VAL A 568 21.66 -41.84 6.23
C VAL A 568 22.76 -42.83 5.84
N MET A 569 24.03 -42.43 5.92
CA MET A 569 25.17 -43.26 5.52
C MET A 569 25.78 -44.08 6.67
N LEU A 570 25.78 -43.53 7.89
CA LEU A 570 26.48 -44.07 9.06
C LEU A 570 25.53 -44.52 10.18
N GLY A 571 24.25 -44.21 10.07
CA GLY A 571 23.22 -44.49 11.07
C GLY A 571 23.07 -45.99 11.31
N GLY A 572 23.10 -46.38 12.58
CA GLY A 572 23.02 -47.78 13.00
C GLY A 572 24.35 -48.53 13.01
N GLN A 573 25.46 -47.91 12.58
CA GLN A 573 26.79 -48.50 12.73
C GLN A 573 27.35 -48.26 14.14
N VAL A 574 28.08 -49.24 14.66
CA VAL A 574 28.65 -49.24 16.02
C VAL A 574 30.14 -48.98 15.96
N ALA A 575 30.63 -48.04 16.78
CA ALA A 575 32.05 -47.72 16.87
C ALA A 575 32.85 -48.87 17.52
N GLN A 576 33.89 -49.37 16.85
CA GLN A 576 34.72 -50.48 17.36
C GLN A 576 35.86 -50.05 18.29
N ALA A 577 36.16 -48.75 18.38
CA ALA A 577 37.24 -48.20 19.19
C ALA A 577 36.85 -46.82 19.72
N ASP A 578 37.40 -46.46 20.87
CA ASP A 578 37.20 -45.14 21.45
C ASP A 578 37.82 -44.06 20.56
N LEU A 579 37.09 -42.97 20.36
CA LEU A 579 37.56 -41.81 19.60
C LEU A 579 37.85 -40.65 20.58
N HIS A 580 39.03 -40.07 20.49
CA HIS A 580 39.46 -38.93 21.29
C HIS A 580 39.81 -37.75 20.38
N ASP A 581 39.45 -36.53 20.79
CA ASP A 581 39.82 -35.28 20.10
C ASP A 581 41.33 -35.05 20.18
N GLU A 582 41.99 -34.78 19.05
CA GLU A 582 43.43 -34.51 18.97
C GLU A 582 43.90 -33.31 19.77
N LYS A 583 43.06 -32.27 19.93
CA LYS A 583 43.49 -31.01 20.57
C LYS A 583 43.19 -30.95 22.06
N THR A 584 42.09 -31.54 22.48
CA THR A 584 41.61 -31.46 23.87
C THR A 584 41.77 -32.77 24.63
N ASN A 585 42.15 -33.85 23.93
CA ASN A 585 42.21 -35.22 24.43
C ASN A 585 40.90 -35.72 25.08
N ARG A 586 39.80 -35.00 24.80
CA ARG A 586 38.48 -35.27 25.32
C ARG A 586 37.87 -36.44 24.55
N ARG A 587 37.30 -37.40 25.27
CA ARG A 587 36.65 -38.58 24.70
C ARG A 587 35.40 -38.15 23.94
N LEU A 588 35.32 -38.46 22.65
CA LEU A 588 34.24 -38.07 21.74
C LEU A 588 33.23 -39.21 21.49
N VAL A 589 33.69 -40.45 21.41
CA VAL A 589 32.86 -41.65 21.14
C VAL A 589 33.41 -42.84 21.94
N GLU A 590 32.56 -43.62 22.61
CA GLU A 590 32.97 -44.87 23.27
C GLU A 590 32.81 -46.09 22.37
N LYS A 591 33.66 -47.10 22.60
CA LYS A 591 33.56 -48.40 21.95
C LYS A 591 32.23 -49.08 22.32
N GLY A 592 31.36 -49.28 21.32
CA GLY A 592 30.03 -49.85 21.49
C GLY A 592 28.89 -48.85 21.29
N ASP A 593 29.18 -47.55 21.18
CA ASP A 593 28.17 -46.54 20.86
C ASP A 593 27.67 -46.68 19.42
N THR A 594 26.35 -46.62 19.26
CA THR A 594 25.71 -46.40 17.96
C THR A 594 25.85 -44.95 17.55
N LEU A 595 26.24 -44.73 16.29
CA LEU A 595 26.32 -43.40 15.70
C LEU A 595 24.92 -42.80 15.53
N ASN A 596 24.49 -42.05 16.53
CA ASN A 596 23.24 -41.32 16.55
C ASN A 596 23.45 -39.88 16.03
N ARG A 597 22.36 -39.23 15.60
CA ARG A 597 22.38 -37.85 15.05
C ARG A 597 23.12 -36.83 15.92
N GLU A 598 22.91 -36.87 17.24
CA GLU A 598 23.55 -35.94 18.20
C GLU A 598 25.09 -36.09 18.25
N LEU A 599 25.60 -37.31 18.07
CA LEU A 599 27.04 -37.59 17.99
C LEU A 599 27.60 -37.11 16.64
N LEU A 600 26.87 -37.29 15.54
CA LEU A 600 27.30 -36.89 14.20
C LEU A 600 27.32 -35.36 14.00
N GLU A 601 26.48 -34.61 14.70
CA GLU A 601 26.48 -33.13 14.69
C GLU A 601 27.76 -32.54 15.27
N THR A 602 28.30 -33.16 16.33
CA THR A 602 29.47 -32.64 17.07
C THR A 602 30.81 -33.08 16.48
N LEU A 603 30.82 -34.15 15.67
CA LEU A 603 32.02 -34.70 15.07
C LEU A 603 32.45 -33.94 13.80
N ARG A 604 33.75 -33.61 13.70
CA ARG A 604 34.33 -33.02 12.49
C ARG A 604 34.64 -34.12 11.48
N ALA A 605 34.71 -33.80 10.18
CA ALA A 605 35.02 -34.82 9.16
C ALA A 605 36.32 -35.60 9.43
N ARG A 606 37.33 -34.95 10.01
CA ARG A 606 38.59 -35.61 10.39
C ARG A 606 38.39 -36.70 11.45
N ASP A 607 37.48 -36.46 12.38
CA ASP A 607 37.14 -37.40 13.45
C ASP A 607 36.28 -38.54 12.90
N ILE A 608 35.38 -38.22 11.96
CA ILE A 608 34.53 -39.22 11.28
C ILE A 608 35.38 -40.20 10.45
N LYS A 609 36.43 -39.74 9.78
CA LYS A 609 37.36 -40.63 9.04
C LYS A 609 38.14 -41.59 9.94
N ARG A 610 38.30 -41.26 11.22
CA ARG A 610 39.02 -42.10 12.20
C ARG A 610 38.12 -43.12 12.89
N LEU A 611 36.81 -43.05 12.69
CA LEU A 611 35.87 -44.06 13.17
C LEU A 611 36.19 -45.41 12.52
N ARG A 612 36.42 -46.43 13.36
CA ARG A 612 36.51 -47.81 12.90
C ARG A 612 35.13 -48.44 12.92
N LEU A 613 34.58 -48.62 11.73
CA LEU A 613 33.24 -49.13 11.48
C LEU A 613 33.26 -50.60 11.05
N LYS A 614 32.10 -51.26 11.18
CA LYS A 614 31.95 -52.70 10.93
C LYS A 614 31.95 -53.04 9.43
N ASP A 615 31.35 -52.17 8.61
CA ASP A 615 31.34 -52.28 7.14
C ASP A 615 32.43 -51.39 6.52
N LYS A 616 33.29 -51.99 5.69
CA LYS A 616 34.32 -51.29 4.93
C LYS A 616 33.78 -50.92 3.56
N ASP A 617 33.03 -49.82 3.47
CA ASP A 617 32.65 -49.26 2.17
C ASP A 617 33.81 -48.40 1.62
N PRO A 618 34.44 -48.76 0.47
CA PRO A 618 35.62 -48.05 -0.05
C PRO A 618 35.38 -46.60 -0.47
N HIS A 619 34.13 -46.22 -0.78
CA HIS A 619 33.76 -44.86 -1.22
C HIS A 619 33.25 -43.95 -0.09
N LEU A 620 33.20 -44.45 1.15
CA LEU A 620 32.66 -43.71 2.29
C LEU A 620 33.48 -42.44 2.58
N HIS A 621 34.81 -42.55 2.55
CA HIS A 621 35.71 -41.42 2.84
C HIS A 621 35.60 -40.30 1.80
N GLU A 622 35.50 -40.65 0.52
CA GLU A 622 35.38 -39.69 -0.59
C GLU A 622 34.05 -38.94 -0.53
N LYS A 623 32.94 -39.63 -0.26
CA LYS A 623 31.63 -39.00 -0.08
C LYS A 623 31.55 -38.12 1.17
N VAL A 624 32.18 -38.54 2.27
CA VAL A 624 32.25 -37.72 3.51
C VAL A 624 33.07 -36.45 3.25
N ASP A 625 34.16 -36.54 2.50
CA ASP A 625 34.94 -35.36 2.09
C ASP A 625 34.15 -34.42 1.20
N GLU A 626 33.42 -34.95 0.22
CA GLU A 626 32.58 -34.15 -0.66
C GLU A 626 31.50 -33.39 0.12
N ILE A 627 30.81 -34.05 1.06
CA ILE A 627 29.79 -33.43 1.92
C ILE A 627 30.41 -32.33 2.82
N GLU A 628 31.58 -32.59 3.40
CA GLU A 628 32.28 -31.61 4.26
C GLU A 628 32.75 -30.38 3.46
N GLU A 629 33.43 -30.59 2.32
CA GLU A 629 33.94 -29.51 1.49
C GLU A 629 32.80 -28.64 0.94
N MET A 630 31.69 -29.25 0.54
CA MET A 630 30.48 -28.52 0.12
C MET A 630 29.95 -27.64 1.25
N THR A 631 29.83 -28.19 2.46
CA THR A 631 29.31 -27.48 3.64
C THR A 631 30.20 -26.30 4.01
N ILE A 632 31.51 -26.51 4.08
CA ILE A 632 32.49 -25.45 4.40
C ILE A 632 32.47 -24.35 3.34
N ARG A 633 32.41 -24.70 2.05
CA ARG A 633 32.36 -23.72 0.97
C ARG A 633 31.10 -22.86 1.05
N GLN A 634 29.94 -23.44 1.34
CA GLN A 634 28.70 -22.69 1.53
C GLN A 634 28.78 -21.73 2.73
N ILE A 635 29.33 -22.19 3.86
CA ILE A 635 29.52 -21.34 5.04
C ILE A 635 30.42 -20.14 4.72
N GLN A 636 31.55 -20.35 4.03
CA GLN A 636 32.44 -19.26 3.63
C GLN A 636 31.77 -18.22 2.74
N VAL A 637 30.88 -18.65 1.83
CA VAL A 637 30.10 -17.74 0.98
C VAL A 637 29.13 -16.90 1.83
N LEU A 638 28.44 -17.52 2.79
CA LEU A 638 27.51 -16.82 3.70
C LEU A 638 28.24 -15.81 4.60
N GLU A 639 29.41 -16.17 5.13
CA GLU A 639 30.26 -15.26 5.92
C GLU A 639 30.66 -14.04 5.09
N LYS A 640 31.20 -14.27 3.88
CA LYS A 640 31.61 -13.17 2.98
C LYS A 640 30.46 -12.23 2.64
N LEU A 641 29.28 -12.76 2.30
CA LEU A 641 28.09 -11.96 2.00
C LEU A 641 27.63 -11.14 3.21
N THR A 642 27.74 -11.70 4.41
CA THR A 642 27.36 -11.03 5.66
C THR A 642 28.36 -9.92 6.00
N ASP A 643 29.66 -10.17 5.84
CA ASP A 643 30.71 -9.18 6.02
C ASP A 643 30.59 -8.01 5.04
N GLU A 644 30.23 -8.27 3.78
CA GLU A 644 29.94 -7.22 2.80
C GLU A 644 28.73 -6.35 3.21
N LYS A 645 27.68 -6.95 3.77
CA LYS A 645 26.51 -6.22 4.30
C LYS A 645 26.90 -5.35 5.50
N ILE A 646 27.67 -5.90 6.45
CA ILE A 646 28.19 -5.15 7.61
C ILE A 646 29.10 -4.00 7.13
N GLY A 647 29.96 -4.25 6.14
CA GLY A 647 30.85 -3.24 5.57
C GLY A 647 30.10 -2.08 4.90
N LYS A 648 28.95 -2.35 4.26
CA LYS A 648 28.08 -1.29 3.71
C LYS A 648 27.40 -0.48 4.81
N LEU A 649 26.94 -1.11 5.88
CA LEU A 649 26.30 -0.44 7.01
C LEU A 649 27.25 0.49 7.77
N LYS A 650 28.54 0.12 7.84
CA LYS A 650 29.59 0.97 8.44
C LYS A 650 29.93 2.21 7.59
N LYS A 651 29.64 2.20 6.28
CA LYS A 651 29.81 3.39 5.44
C LYS A 651 28.73 4.41 5.82
N GLY A 652 29.15 5.62 6.21
CA GLY A 652 28.23 6.71 6.53
C GLY A 652 27.39 7.15 5.32
N ASP A 653 26.35 7.94 5.61
CA ASP A 653 25.33 8.32 4.63
C ASP A 653 25.75 9.50 3.76
N GLU A 654 25.20 9.56 2.54
CA GLU A 654 25.30 10.72 1.65
C GLU A 654 24.12 11.66 1.89
N LEU A 655 24.39 12.81 2.53
CA LEU A 655 23.40 13.86 2.82
C LEU A 655 23.54 15.04 1.86
N SER A 656 22.45 15.82 1.73
CA SER A 656 22.42 17.05 0.93
C SER A 656 23.54 18.02 1.33
N PRO A 657 24.10 18.81 0.39
CA PRO A 657 25.14 19.80 0.69
C PRO A 657 24.73 20.74 1.84
N GLY A 658 25.65 21.00 2.77
CA GLY A 658 25.37 21.77 4.00
C GLY A 658 24.65 21.02 5.13
N VAL A 659 24.04 19.85 4.90
CA VAL A 659 23.41 19.06 5.98
C VAL A 659 24.45 18.18 6.67
N ILE A 660 24.66 18.42 7.96
CA ILE A 660 25.61 17.67 8.81
C ILE A 660 24.96 16.38 9.29
N LYS A 661 23.74 16.51 9.82
CA LYS A 661 22.97 15.43 10.46
C LYS A 661 21.49 15.60 10.14
N MET A 662 20.79 14.49 9.97
CA MET A 662 19.34 14.45 9.79
C MET A 662 18.75 13.43 10.74
N VAL A 663 17.71 13.81 11.47
CA VAL A 663 16.99 12.92 12.39
C VAL A 663 15.56 12.79 11.91
N LYS A 664 15.09 11.55 11.79
CA LYS A 664 13.72 11.21 11.43
C LYS A 664 13.05 10.49 12.59
N VAL A 665 11.90 10.99 13.05
CA VAL A 665 11.11 10.42 14.12
C VAL A 665 9.80 9.90 13.55
N TYR A 666 9.46 8.65 13.88
CA TYR A 666 8.24 8.00 13.46
C TYR A 666 7.28 7.89 14.64
N ILE A 667 6.10 8.51 14.50
CA ILE A 667 5.05 8.49 15.52
C ILE A 667 3.90 7.63 15.02
N ALA A 668 3.57 6.57 15.75
CA ALA A 668 2.37 5.79 15.50
C ALA A 668 1.19 6.30 16.32
N MET A 669 0.09 6.54 15.63
CA MET A 669 -1.18 6.96 16.19
C MET A 669 -2.22 5.87 15.96
N LYS A 670 -3.04 5.61 16.98
CA LYS A 670 -4.24 4.78 16.84
C LYS A 670 -5.41 5.69 16.53
N ARG A 671 -5.99 5.54 15.34
CA ARG A 671 -7.16 6.29 14.92
C ARG A 671 -8.40 5.43 15.02
N LYS A 672 -9.17 5.67 16.08
CA LYS A 672 -10.46 5.01 16.31
C LYS A 672 -11.51 5.51 15.31
N LEU A 673 -12.65 4.86 15.30
CA LEU A 673 -13.80 5.29 14.52
C LEU A 673 -14.51 6.43 15.25
N GLN A 674 -14.88 7.50 14.54
CA GLN A 674 -15.54 8.66 15.12
C GLN A 674 -16.55 9.32 14.17
N VAL A 675 -17.38 10.21 14.73
CA VAL A 675 -18.34 11.00 13.96
C VAL A 675 -17.62 11.86 12.93
N GLY A 676 -18.08 11.84 11.69
CA GLY A 676 -17.45 12.52 10.56
C GLY A 676 -16.51 11.64 9.73
N ASP A 677 -16.09 10.47 10.23
CA ASP A 677 -15.34 9.51 9.43
C ASP A 677 -16.22 8.95 8.30
N LYS A 678 -15.57 8.62 7.17
CA LYS A 678 -16.25 8.07 6.00
C LYS A 678 -16.11 6.54 5.94
N MET A 679 -17.24 5.86 5.80
CA MET A 679 -17.32 4.42 5.57
C MET A 679 -17.96 4.13 4.21
N ALA A 680 -17.72 2.94 3.68
CA ALA A 680 -18.37 2.48 2.46
C ALA A 680 -18.48 0.95 2.42
N GLY A 681 -19.48 0.44 1.70
CA GLY A 681 -19.49 -0.95 1.24
C GLY A 681 -18.83 -1.09 -0.14
N ARG A 682 -18.81 -2.32 -0.66
CA ARG A 682 -18.24 -2.62 -1.99
C ARG A 682 -19.13 -2.20 -3.16
N HIS A 683 -20.40 -1.96 -2.90
CA HIS A 683 -21.45 -1.65 -3.89
C HIS A 683 -21.64 -0.14 -4.15
N GLY A 684 -20.61 0.67 -3.90
CA GLY A 684 -20.65 2.13 -4.10
C GLY A 684 -21.57 2.88 -3.12
N ASN A 685 -22.01 2.23 -2.04
CA ASN A 685 -22.72 2.84 -0.92
C ASN A 685 -21.70 3.50 0.02
N LYS A 686 -21.58 4.82 -0.08
CA LYS A 686 -20.73 5.63 0.81
C LYS A 686 -21.59 6.30 1.87
N GLY A 687 -21.01 6.52 3.04
CA GLY A 687 -21.67 7.30 4.08
C GLY A 687 -20.71 7.90 5.08
N VAL A 688 -21.20 8.91 5.79
CA VAL A 688 -20.47 9.59 6.87
C VAL A 688 -21.12 9.17 8.18
N ILE A 689 -20.30 8.85 9.17
CA ILE A 689 -20.83 8.50 10.50
C ILE A 689 -21.43 9.75 11.12
N ALA A 690 -22.75 9.75 11.32
CA ALA A 690 -23.44 10.88 11.95
C ALA A 690 -23.47 10.75 13.46
N ARG A 691 -23.63 9.52 13.98
CA ARG A 691 -23.68 9.27 15.41
C ARG A 691 -23.20 7.86 15.76
N VAL A 692 -22.49 7.77 16.89
CA VAL A 692 -22.22 6.51 17.59
C VAL A 692 -23.25 6.39 18.71
N LEU A 693 -24.07 5.34 18.67
CA LEU A 693 -25.09 5.08 19.71
C LEU A 693 -24.62 4.04 20.72
N PRO A 694 -25.01 4.16 22.00
CA PRO A 694 -24.86 3.09 22.98
C PRO A 694 -25.48 1.78 22.49
N GLU A 695 -24.94 0.65 22.96
CA GLU A 695 -25.39 -0.69 22.53
C GLU A 695 -26.87 -0.94 22.88
N GLU A 696 -27.32 -0.40 24.02
CA GLU A 696 -28.68 -0.49 24.52
C GLU A 696 -29.70 0.30 23.70
N ASP A 697 -29.27 1.38 23.04
CA ASP A 697 -30.14 2.23 22.21
C ASP A 697 -30.32 1.67 20.79
N MET A 698 -29.48 0.71 20.39
CA MET A 698 -29.54 0.13 19.06
C MET A 698 -30.75 -0.80 18.91
N PRO A 699 -31.35 -0.87 17.71
CA PRO A 699 -32.34 -1.90 17.42
C PRO A 699 -31.74 -3.29 17.68
N PHE A 700 -32.49 -4.17 18.34
CA PHE A 700 -32.02 -5.52 18.66
C PHE A 700 -32.90 -6.61 18.05
N LEU A 701 -32.26 -7.72 17.73
CA LEU A 701 -32.86 -8.94 17.21
C LEU A 701 -33.69 -9.65 18.30
N PRO A 702 -34.61 -10.55 17.92
CA PRO A 702 -35.39 -11.34 18.90
C PRO A 702 -34.55 -12.18 19.87
N ASP A 703 -33.30 -12.47 19.52
CA ASP A 703 -32.32 -13.18 20.36
C ASP A 703 -31.56 -12.25 21.32
N GLY A 704 -31.86 -10.95 21.32
CA GLY A 704 -31.25 -9.93 22.17
C GLY A 704 -29.96 -9.32 21.61
N ARG A 705 -29.47 -9.73 20.44
CA ARG A 705 -28.26 -9.14 19.84
C ARG A 705 -28.59 -7.77 19.23
N PRO A 706 -27.88 -6.69 19.60
CA PRO A 706 -28.04 -5.39 18.95
C PRO A 706 -27.44 -5.41 17.54
N VAL A 707 -28.08 -4.66 16.64
CA VAL A 707 -27.53 -4.36 15.31
C VAL A 707 -26.29 -3.48 15.46
N GLU A 708 -25.30 -3.66 14.59
CA GLU A 708 -24.02 -2.95 14.67
C GLU A 708 -24.01 -1.67 13.82
N ILE A 709 -24.68 -1.69 12.66
CA ILE A 709 -24.84 -0.53 11.77
C ILE A 709 -26.29 -0.41 11.30
N VAL A 710 -26.82 0.81 11.25
CA VAL A 710 -28.13 1.08 10.62
C VAL A 710 -27.94 1.91 9.36
N LEU A 711 -28.40 1.38 8.23
CA LEU A 711 -28.35 2.01 6.91
C LEU A 711 -29.73 2.48 6.45
N ASN A 712 -29.75 3.53 5.65
CA ASN A 712 -30.99 4.06 5.08
C ASN A 712 -31.46 3.20 3.89
N PRO A 713 -32.68 2.62 3.93
CA PRO A 713 -33.19 1.82 2.82
C PRO A 713 -33.46 2.63 1.55
N LEU A 714 -33.72 3.94 1.67
CA LEU A 714 -34.08 4.81 0.54
C LEU A 714 -32.91 5.00 -0.45
N GLY A 715 -31.68 4.81 0.01
CA GLY A 715 -30.49 4.92 -0.82
C GLY A 715 -30.35 3.79 -1.85
N VAL A 716 -30.99 2.64 -1.63
CA VAL A 716 -30.84 1.46 -2.49
C VAL A 716 -31.61 1.59 -3.82
N PRO A 717 -32.92 1.90 -3.83
CA PRO A 717 -33.68 2.00 -5.08
C PRO A 717 -33.20 3.14 -5.98
N SER A 718 -32.89 4.30 -5.39
CA SER A 718 -32.45 5.48 -6.16
C SER A 718 -31.10 5.28 -6.84
N ARG A 719 -30.28 4.34 -6.36
CA ARG A 719 -28.92 4.10 -6.85
C ARG A 719 -28.77 2.79 -7.60
N MET A 720 -29.81 1.96 -7.58
CA MET A 720 -29.86 0.68 -8.28
C MET A 720 -28.64 -0.21 -7.97
N ASN A 721 -28.22 -0.25 -6.71
CA ASN A 721 -27.18 -1.15 -6.20
C ASN A 721 -27.78 -2.23 -5.31
N VAL A 722 -28.55 -3.12 -5.92
CA VAL A 722 -29.29 -4.20 -5.25
C VAL A 722 -28.33 -5.28 -4.74
N GLY A 723 -27.12 -5.37 -5.29
CA GLY A 723 -26.09 -6.32 -4.87
C GLY A 723 -25.80 -6.27 -3.37
N GLN A 724 -25.87 -5.09 -2.73
CA GLN A 724 -25.65 -4.95 -1.29
C GLN A 724 -26.71 -5.69 -0.44
N ILE A 725 -27.94 -5.82 -0.92
CA ILE A 725 -29.01 -6.54 -0.23
C ILE A 725 -28.80 -8.05 -0.37
N LEU A 726 -28.40 -8.50 -1.56
CA LEU A 726 -28.05 -9.90 -1.81
C LEU A 726 -26.84 -10.32 -0.98
N GLU A 727 -25.82 -9.47 -0.89
CA GLU A 727 -24.67 -9.64 0.01
C GLU A 727 -25.13 -9.78 1.46
N THR A 728 -26.02 -8.88 1.90
CA THR A 728 -26.55 -8.88 3.28
C THR A 728 -27.24 -10.20 3.63
N HIS A 729 -28.08 -10.71 2.74
CA HIS A 729 -28.80 -11.97 2.95
C HIS A 729 -27.86 -13.19 2.95
N LEU A 730 -27.00 -13.31 1.93
CA LEU A 730 -26.08 -14.43 1.83
C LEU A 730 -25.02 -14.42 2.94
N GLY A 731 -24.56 -13.23 3.34
CA GLY A 731 -23.65 -13.04 4.45
C GLY A 731 -24.28 -13.48 5.78
N TRP A 732 -25.58 -13.22 5.98
CA TRP A 732 -26.28 -13.66 7.18
C TRP A 732 -26.36 -15.19 7.27
N ALA A 733 -26.71 -15.85 6.16
CA ALA A 733 -26.67 -17.30 6.06
C ALA A 733 -25.25 -17.84 6.31
N GLY A 734 -24.22 -17.22 5.74
CA GLY A 734 -22.83 -17.64 5.89
C GLY A 734 -22.34 -17.54 7.33
N GLN A 735 -22.66 -16.44 8.02
CA GLN A 735 -22.31 -16.29 9.43
C GLN A 735 -23.01 -17.32 10.31
N ALA A 736 -24.30 -17.58 10.07
CA ALA A 736 -25.07 -18.55 10.86
C ALA A 736 -24.59 -20.00 10.63
N LEU A 737 -24.17 -20.34 9.41
CA LEU A 737 -23.65 -21.67 9.05
C LEU A 737 -22.15 -21.83 9.34
N GLY A 738 -21.42 -20.75 9.60
CA GLY A 738 -19.95 -20.76 9.69
C GLY A 738 -19.25 -21.03 8.36
N LEU A 739 -19.87 -20.65 7.24
CA LEU A 739 -19.37 -20.86 5.88
C LEU A 739 -19.07 -19.54 5.20
N LYS A 740 -18.01 -19.52 4.37
CA LYS A 740 -17.73 -18.45 3.42
C LYS A 740 -18.23 -18.85 2.04
N PHE A 741 -18.80 -17.90 1.31
CA PHE A 741 -19.31 -18.08 -0.03
C PHE A 741 -18.45 -17.31 -1.04
N ALA A 742 -18.24 -17.91 -2.20
CA ALA A 742 -17.73 -17.22 -3.37
C ALA A 742 -18.89 -16.99 -4.34
N SER A 743 -19.15 -15.72 -4.67
CA SER A 743 -20.03 -15.26 -5.73
C SER A 743 -19.17 -14.64 -6.83
N PRO A 744 -18.65 -15.44 -7.78
CA PRO A 744 -17.87 -14.91 -8.89
C PRO A 744 -18.69 -13.91 -9.72
N VAL A 745 -18.01 -12.90 -10.27
CA VAL A 745 -18.65 -11.84 -11.06
C VAL A 745 -19.35 -12.41 -12.30
N PHE A 746 -20.63 -12.07 -12.50
CA PHE A 746 -21.52 -12.59 -13.56
C PHE A 746 -21.81 -14.11 -13.50
N GLU A 747 -21.33 -14.82 -12.47
CA GLU A 747 -21.64 -16.23 -12.19
C GLU A 747 -22.12 -16.38 -10.72
N GLY A 748 -22.73 -15.33 -10.18
CA GLY A 748 -23.21 -15.29 -8.81
C GLY A 748 -24.37 -16.26 -8.57
N PRO A 749 -24.62 -16.65 -7.31
CA PRO A 749 -25.74 -17.51 -6.97
C PRO A 749 -27.07 -16.79 -7.23
N GLY A 750 -28.01 -17.48 -7.89
CA GLY A 750 -29.37 -16.98 -8.05
C GLY A 750 -30.10 -16.83 -6.72
N GLU A 751 -31.19 -16.04 -6.72
CA GLU A 751 -31.99 -15.75 -5.53
C GLU A 751 -32.49 -17.01 -4.80
N GLU A 752 -32.88 -18.04 -5.55
CA GLU A 752 -33.38 -19.31 -5.00
C GLU A 752 -32.33 -20.03 -4.15
N LEU A 753 -31.05 -19.99 -4.54
CA LEU A 753 -29.98 -20.58 -3.74
C LEU A 753 -29.78 -19.79 -2.44
N ILE A 754 -29.91 -18.46 -2.47
CA ILE A 754 -29.80 -17.62 -1.27
C ILE A 754 -30.93 -17.97 -0.30
N LYS A 755 -32.16 -18.13 -0.79
CA LYS A 755 -33.30 -18.57 0.03
C LYS A 755 -33.09 -19.97 0.61
N GLU A 756 -32.56 -20.90 -0.18
CA GLU A 756 -32.22 -22.25 0.30
C GLU A 756 -31.20 -22.19 1.44
N LYS A 757 -30.14 -21.38 1.31
CA LYS A 757 -29.12 -21.22 2.34
C LYS A 757 -29.65 -20.51 3.59
N LEU A 758 -30.55 -19.54 3.45
CA LEU A 758 -31.25 -18.95 4.59
C LEU A 758 -32.11 -20.00 5.32
N ARG A 759 -32.82 -20.85 4.58
CA ARG A 759 -33.62 -21.94 5.15
C ARG A 759 -32.73 -22.96 5.88
N GLU A 760 -31.61 -23.35 5.29
CA GLU A 760 -30.61 -24.25 5.91
C GLU A 760 -30.05 -23.65 7.21
N ALA A 761 -29.85 -22.34 7.25
CA ALA A 761 -29.40 -21.61 8.43
C ALA A 761 -30.49 -21.40 9.51
N GLY A 762 -31.74 -21.80 9.26
CA GLY A 762 -32.86 -21.54 10.16
C GLY A 762 -33.30 -20.07 10.21
N LEU A 763 -32.98 -19.29 9.17
CA LEU A 763 -33.32 -17.87 9.03
C LEU A 763 -34.53 -17.67 8.09
N PRO A 764 -35.23 -16.52 8.18
CA PRO A 764 -36.33 -16.21 7.27
C PRO A 764 -35.88 -16.10 5.80
N GLU A 765 -36.58 -16.77 4.90
CA GLU A 765 -36.28 -16.74 3.44
C GLU A 765 -36.39 -15.33 2.84
N SER A 766 -37.18 -14.45 3.45
CA SER A 766 -37.33 -13.06 3.04
C SER A 766 -36.12 -12.19 3.38
N GLY A 767 -35.20 -12.68 4.23
CA GLY A 767 -34.11 -11.88 4.81
C GLY A 767 -34.60 -10.79 5.78
N LYS A 768 -35.89 -10.80 6.14
CA LYS A 768 -36.50 -9.82 7.04
C LYS A 768 -36.87 -10.45 8.37
N ILE A 769 -36.65 -9.71 9.45
CA ILE A 769 -37.00 -10.12 10.82
C ILE A 769 -37.61 -8.94 11.58
N GLY A 770 -38.45 -9.24 12.57
CA GLY A 770 -38.97 -8.23 13.49
C GLY A 770 -37.86 -7.78 14.44
N LEU A 771 -37.53 -6.49 14.43
CA LEU A 771 -36.62 -5.88 15.39
C LEU A 771 -37.40 -5.21 16.53
N ARG A 772 -36.72 -4.95 17.64
CA ARG A 772 -37.23 -4.14 18.76
C ARG A 772 -36.41 -2.87 18.90
N ASP A 773 -37.06 -1.75 19.23
CA ASP A 773 -36.39 -0.48 19.51
C ASP A 773 -35.64 -0.58 20.86
N GLY A 774 -34.34 -0.27 20.87
CA GLY A 774 -33.52 -0.28 22.07
C GLY A 774 -33.97 0.71 23.14
N LEU A 775 -34.61 1.82 22.73
CA LEU A 775 -34.95 2.92 23.64
C LEU A 775 -36.24 2.69 24.44
N ASN A 776 -37.22 1.97 23.88
CA ASN A 776 -38.50 1.71 24.55
C ASN A 776 -38.85 0.21 24.65
N GLY A 777 -38.12 -0.68 23.97
CA GLY A 777 -38.33 -2.13 23.97
C GLY A 777 -39.50 -2.63 23.11
N GLU A 778 -40.21 -1.72 22.45
CA GLU A 778 -41.35 -2.05 21.58
C GLU A 778 -40.87 -2.68 20.27
N ALA A 779 -41.68 -3.57 19.70
CA ALA A 779 -41.39 -4.16 18.39
C ALA A 779 -41.72 -3.15 17.28
N PHE A 780 -40.89 -3.09 16.24
CA PHE A 780 -41.22 -2.29 15.05
C PHE A 780 -42.43 -2.86 14.33
N GLU A 781 -43.27 -1.98 13.77
CA GLU A 781 -44.51 -2.37 13.07
C GLU A 781 -44.24 -3.26 11.84
N GLN A 782 -43.13 -3.01 11.14
CA GLN A 782 -42.72 -3.76 9.96
C GLN A 782 -41.42 -4.52 10.21
N GLN A 783 -41.33 -5.71 9.62
CA GLN A 783 -40.08 -6.45 9.59
C GLN A 783 -39.06 -5.73 8.71
N THR A 784 -37.84 -5.64 9.19
CA THR A 784 -36.74 -4.93 8.53
C THR A 784 -35.76 -5.93 7.93
N THR A 785 -35.11 -5.57 6.82
CA THR A 785 -34.03 -6.38 6.27
C THR A 785 -32.81 -6.30 7.20
N VAL A 786 -32.36 -7.46 7.67
CA VAL A 786 -31.20 -7.59 8.55
C VAL A 786 -30.26 -8.62 7.94
N GLY A 787 -28.96 -8.43 8.15
CA GLY A 787 -27.99 -9.45 7.78
C GLY A 787 -26.57 -8.95 7.88
N ILE A 788 -25.63 -9.64 7.23
CA ILE A 788 -24.21 -9.34 7.35
C ILE A 788 -23.69 -8.78 6.04
N ILE A 789 -23.12 -7.58 6.10
CA ILE A 789 -22.53 -6.89 4.95
C ILE A 789 -21.05 -6.60 5.22
N TYR A 790 -20.22 -6.56 4.18
CA TYR A 790 -18.81 -6.22 4.30
C TYR A 790 -18.58 -4.70 4.18
N MET A 791 -18.16 -4.07 5.29
CA MET A 791 -18.00 -2.63 5.39
C MET A 791 -16.54 -2.22 5.59
N LEU A 792 -16.15 -1.15 4.90
CA LEU A 792 -14.80 -0.59 4.82
C LEU A 792 -14.74 0.77 5.54
N LYS A 793 -13.61 1.04 6.22
CA LYS A 793 -13.24 2.40 6.67
C LYS A 793 -12.36 3.03 5.61
N LEU A 794 -12.72 4.22 5.12
CA LEU A 794 -11.93 4.91 4.08
C LEU A 794 -10.85 5.81 4.71
N SER A 795 -9.83 6.16 3.93
CA SER A 795 -8.75 7.09 4.33
C SER A 795 -9.20 8.54 4.54
N HIS A 796 -10.47 8.84 4.30
CA HIS A 796 -11.08 10.14 4.54
C HIS A 796 -11.51 10.28 6.01
N LEU A 797 -10.53 10.52 6.88
CA LEU A 797 -10.72 10.69 8.31
C LEU A 797 -11.04 12.14 8.65
N VAL A 798 -11.88 12.36 9.66
CA VAL A 798 -12.30 13.71 10.06
C VAL A 798 -11.15 14.52 10.65
N ASP A 799 -10.26 13.90 11.44
CA ASP A 799 -9.09 14.56 12.06
C ASP A 799 -8.14 15.18 11.02
N ASP A 800 -8.04 14.58 9.84
CA ASP A 800 -7.23 15.12 8.75
C ASP A 800 -7.89 16.33 8.11
N LYS A 801 -9.22 16.40 8.14
CA LYS A 801 -10.02 17.43 7.46
C LYS A 801 -10.35 18.63 8.34
N ILE A 802 -10.43 18.45 9.65
CA ILE A 802 -10.65 19.57 10.57
C ILE A 802 -9.48 20.53 10.46
N HIS A 803 -9.80 21.79 10.17
CA HIS A 803 -8.85 22.89 10.09
C HIS A 803 -9.53 24.18 10.53
N ALA A 804 -8.89 24.88 11.46
CA ALA A 804 -9.35 26.17 11.95
C ALA A 804 -8.15 27.11 12.06
N ARG A 805 -8.37 28.37 11.71
CA ARG A 805 -7.37 29.44 11.79
C ARG A 805 -8.02 30.67 12.39
N SER A 806 -7.38 31.22 13.41
CA SER A 806 -7.61 32.60 13.85
C SER A 806 -6.61 33.53 13.18
N ILE A 807 -5.32 33.40 13.54
CA ILE A 807 -4.18 34.12 12.98
C ILE A 807 -3.13 33.09 12.56
N GLY A 808 -2.34 33.42 11.56
CA GLY A 808 -1.29 32.55 11.07
C GLY A 808 -0.28 33.30 10.21
N PRO A 809 0.60 32.58 9.52
CA PRO A 809 1.55 33.19 8.61
C PRO A 809 0.84 33.80 7.39
N TYR A 810 1.53 34.78 6.81
CA TYR A 810 1.09 35.53 5.64
C TYR A 810 2.13 35.43 4.52
N SER A 811 1.66 35.56 3.28
CA SER A 811 2.50 35.66 2.09
C SER A 811 3.37 36.90 2.16
N LEU A 812 4.65 36.77 1.81
CA LEU A 812 5.56 37.91 1.76
C LEU A 812 5.18 38.93 0.68
N ILE A 813 4.62 38.45 -0.43
CA ILE A 813 4.31 39.29 -1.61
C ILE A 813 2.93 39.91 -1.45
N THR A 814 1.89 39.10 -1.29
CA THR A 814 0.50 39.55 -1.31
C THR A 814 -0.03 39.96 0.07
N GLN A 815 0.73 39.71 1.15
CA GLN A 815 0.30 39.90 2.54
C GLN A 815 -0.98 39.15 2.95
N GLN A 816 -1.48 38.25 2.10
CA GLN A 816 -2.64 37.40 2.38
C GLN A 816 -2.27 36.22 3.27
N PRO A 817 -3.23 35.67 4.04
CA PRO A 817 -3.11 34.37 4.67
C PRO A 817 -2.51 33.32 3.73
N LEU A 818 -1.51 32.56 4.20
CA LEU A 818 -1.02 31.40 3.44
C LEU A 818 -2.15 30.39 3.19
N GLY A 819 -2.00 29.54 2.18
CA GLY A 819 -2.98 28.50 1.83
C GLY A 819 -2.64 27.15 2.47
N GLY A 820 -3.68 26.41 2.88
CA GLY A 820 -3.56 25.00 3.26
C GLY A 820 -3.21 24.73 4.73
N LYS A 821 -3.65 23.58 5.24
CA LYS A 821 -3.54 23.17 6.65
C LYS A 821 -2.09 23.09 7.14
N ALA A 822 -1.17 22.59 6.31
CA ALA A 822 0.25 22.42 6.67
C ALA A 822 0.96 23.75 7.01
N GLN A 823 0.50 24.87 6.45
CA GLN A 823 1.03 26.20 6.72
C GLN A 823 0.13 27.01 7.67
N PHE A 824 -0.83 26.34 8.33
CA PHE A 824 -1.85 27.02 9.13
C PHE A 824 -2.59 28.11 8.32
N GLY A 825 -2.94 27.77 7.09
CA GLY A 825 -3.48 28.69 6.09
C GLY A 825 -4.95 29.08 6.28
N GLY A 826 -5.41 30.14 5.62
CA GLY A 826 -6.81 30.56 5.62
C GLY A 826 -7.66 29.79 4.60
N GLN A 827 -8.98 29.80 4.78
CA GLN A 827 -9.92 29.38 3.73
C GLN A 827 -9.93 30.40 2.61
N ARG A 828 -10.04 29.93 1.37
CA ARG A 828 -10.21 30.80 0.21
C ARG A 828 -11.66 31.28 0.16
N PHE A 829 -11.85 32.59 0.23
CA PHE A 829 -13.12 33.24 -0.07
C PHE A 829 -13.08 33.73 -1.52
N GLY A 830 -13.84 33.07 -2.39
CA GLY A 830 -13.80 33.28 -3.84
C GLY A 830 -14.89 34.23 -4.34
N GLU A 831 -14.91 34.40 -5.65
CA GLU A 831 -15.86 35.29 -6.34
C GLU A 831 -17.32 34.89 -6.12
N MET A 832 -17.63 33.59 -6.14
CA MET A 832 -19.00 33.11 -5.92
C MET A 832 -19.48 33.38 -4.49
N GLU A 833 -18.60 33.28 -3.50
CA GLU A 833 -18.94 33.60 -2.11
C GLU A 833 -19.11 35.12 -1.90
N VAL A 834 -18.36 35.95 -2.63
CA VAL A 834 -18.55 37.41 -2.67
C VAL A 834 -19.95 37.74 -3.20
N TRP A 835 -20.34 37.19 -4.35
CA TRP A 835 -21.67 37.42 -4.93
C TRP A 835 -22.81 37.01 -3.98
N ALA A 836 -22.60 35.95 -3.21
CA ALA A 836 -23.58 35.54 -2.21
C ALA A 836 -23.79 36.62 -1.14
N LEU A 837 -22.70 37.23 -0.62
CA LEU A 837 -22.81 38.32 0.37
C LEU A 837 -23.36 39.62 -0.22
N GLU A 838 -23.00 39.93 -1.47
CA GLU A 838 -23.56 41.08 -2.19
C GLU A 838 -25.07 40.95 -2.36
N ALA A 839 -25.57 39.75 -2.70
CA ALA A 839 -26.99 39.48 -2.83
C ALA A 839 -27.77 39.68 -1.53
N TYR A 840 -27.14 39.43 -0.37
CA TYR A 840 -27.72 39.73 0.95
C TYR A 840 -27.59 41.21 1.37
N GLY A 841 -26.83 42.03 0.63
CA GLY A 841 -26.50 43.39 1.04
C GLY A 841 -25.57 43.47 2.24
N ALA A 842 -24.79 42.40 2.51
CA ALA A 842 -23.92 42.28 3.69
C ALA A 842 -22.58 43.03 3.52
N ALA A 843 -22.64 44.33 3.21
CA ALA A 843 -21.49 45.15 2.81
C ALA A 843 -20.37 45.19 3.86
N HIS A 844 -20.69 45.30 5.15
CA HIS A 844 -19.68 45.35 6.22
C HIS A 844 -18.95 44.01 6.42
N ILE A 845 -19.67 42.89 6.32
CA ILE A 845 -19.06 41.55 6.41
C ILE A 845 -18.13 41.33 5.23
N LEU A 846 -18.56 41.71 4.03
CA LEU A 846 -17.74 41.63 2.82
C LEU A 846 -16.50 42.52 2.93
N GLN A 847 -16.65 43.76 3.39
CA GLN A 847 -15.53 44.68 3.59
C GLN A 847 -14.52 44.12 4.59
N GLU A 848 -14.97 43.52 5.70
CA GLU A 848 -14.10 42.91 6.70
C GLU A 848 -13.31 41.73 6.12
N LEU A 849 -13.97 40.84 5.38
CA LEU A 849 -13.36 39.66 4.75
C LEU A 849 -12.31 40.04 3.71
N LEU A 850 -12.57 41.08 2.91
CA LEU A 850 -11.66 41.52 1.84
C LEU A 850 -10.51 42.41 2.32
N THR A 851 -10.58 42.98 3.53
CA THR A 851 -9.55 43.89 4.06
C THR A 851 -8.86 43.28 5.29
N ALA A 852 -9.39 43.54 6.48
CA ALA A 852 -8.72 43.27 7.75
C ALA A 852 -8.59 41.78 8.11
N LYS A 853 -9.43 40.90 7.55
CA LYS A 853 -9.24 39.43 7.66
C LYS A 853 -8.30 38.85 6.60
N SER A 854 -7.85 39.68 5.65
CA SER A 854 -7.02 39.28 4.52
C SER A 854 -5.68 40.02 4.52
N ASP A 855 -5.54 41.08 3.73
CA ASP A 855 -4.28 41.69 3.33
C ASP A 855 -4.11 43.15 3.76
N ASP A 856 -5.04 43.72 4.54
CA ASP A 856 -4.80 44.99 5.23
C ASP A 856 -3.89 44.78 6.45
N VAL A 857 -2.60 45.10 6.28
CA VAL A 857 -1.56 44.88 7.29
C VAL A 857 -1.79 45.70 8.56
N TYR A 858 -2.28 46.94 8.42
CA TYR A 858 -2.52 47.81 9.56
C TYR A 858 -3.87 47.50 10.20
N GLY A 859 -4.92 47.35 9.38
CA GLY A 859 -6.27 47.03 9.82
C GLY A 859 -6.33 45.72 10.60
N ARG A 860 -5.63 44.66 10.17
CA ARG A 860 -5.63 43.37 10.89
C ARG A 860 -5.03 43.47 12.30
N ALA A 861 -3.96 44.25 12.47
CA ALA A 861 -3.31 44.43 13.76
C ALA A 861 -4.20 45.25 14.72
N LYS A 862 -4.79 46.33 14.20
CA LYS A 862 -5.70 47.19 14.95
C LYS A 862 -6.98 46.47 15.36
N ILE A 863 -7.56 45.66 14.47
CA ILE A 863 -8.73 44.84 14.79
C ILE A 863 -8.38 43.81 15.87
N TYR A 864 -7.23 43.14 15.77
CA TYR A 864 -6.83 42.19 16.80
C TYR A 864 -6.69 42.87 18.17
N GLU A 865 -6.01 44.02 18.22
CA GLU A 865 -5.87 44.80 19.45
C GLU A 865 -7.25 45.24 20.01
N SER A 866 -8.14 45.70 19.13
CA SER A 866 -9.49 46.14 19.52
C SER A 866 -10.32 44.98 20.08
N ILE A 867 -10.26 43.80 19.44
CA ILE A 867 -10.92 42.58 19.93
C ILE A 867 -10.39 42.18 21.32
N VAL A 868 -9.07 42.24 21.54
CA VAL A 868 -8.45 41.94 22.84
C VAL A 868 -8.86 42.94 23.91
N LYS A 869 -9.04 44.22 23.55
CA LYS A 869 -9.54 45.27 24.45
C LYS A 869 -11.06 45.24 24.66
N GLY A 870 -11.80 44.47 23.87
CA GLY A 870 -13.27 44.45 23.88
C GLY A 870 -13.91 45.65 23.18
N GLU A 871 -13.17 46.35 22.32
CA GLU A 871 -13.63 47.49 21.53
C GLU A 871 -14.09 47.05 20.13
N ALA A 872 -15.23 47.56 19.67
CA ALA A 872 -15.79 47.28 18.35
C ALA A 872 -15.47 48.41 17.35
N ALA A 873 -14.18 48.75 17.19
CA ALA A 873 -13.75 49.76 16.24
C ALA A 873 -13.15 49.11 14.98
N MET A 874 -13.77 49.36 13.82
CA MET A 874 -13.26 48.93 12.52
C MET A 874 -12.98 50.14 11.65
N GLU A 875 -11.70 50.35 11.34
CA GLU A 875 -11.27 51.32 10.32
C GLU A 875 -10.54 50.55 9.23
N PRO A 876 -11.24 50.16 8.14
CA PRO A 876 -10.62 49.43 7.05
C PRO A 876 -9.70 50.35 6.24
N GLY A 877 -8.48 49.88 6.00
CA GLY A 877 -7.53 50.49 5.10
C GLY A 877 -7.70 50.02 3.64
N VAL A 878 -6.68 50.30 2.84
CA VAL A 878 -6.59 49.81 1.45
C VAL A 878 -5.90 48.44 1.46
N PRO A 879 -6.47 47.41 0.80
CA PRO A 879 -5.83 46.11 0.63
C PRO A 879 -4.43 46.20 0.02
N GLU A 880 -3.48 45.41 0.54
CA GLU A 880 -2.13 45.39 -0.02
C GLU A 880 -2.09 44.82 -1.44
N SER A 881 -2.97 43.87 -1.79
CA SER A 881 -3.09 43.37 -3.17
C SER A 881 -3.41 44.48 -4.18
N PHE A 882 -4.19 45.48 -3.77
CA PHE A 882 -4.50 46.64 -4.60
C PHE A 882 -3.29 47.57 -4.74
N ASN A 883 -2.52 47.77 -3.66
CA ASN A 883 -1.26 48.51 -3.72
C ASN A 883 -0.25 47.83 -4.65
N VAL A 884 -0.11 46.51 -4.57
CA VAL A 884 0.73 45.71 -5.47
C VAL A 884 0.31 45.91 -6.92
N LEU A 885 -0.99 45.83 -7.22
CA LEU A 885 -1.51 46.08 -8.57
C LEU A 885 -1.15 47.48 -9.08
N ILE A 886 -1.31 48.53 -8.26
CA ILE A 886 -0.89 49.89 -8.65
C ILE A 886 0.59 49.93 -8.98
N ARG A 887 1.45 49.31 -8.15
CA ARG A 887 2.89 49.25 -8.41
C ARG A 887 3.25 48.46 -9.66
N GLU A 888 2.56 47.36 -9.93
CA GLU A 888 2.73 46.58 -11.16
C GLU A 888 2.34 47.41 -12.39
N LEU A 889 1.22 48.13 -12.37
CA LEU A 889 0.82 49.03 -13.46
C LEU A 889 1.81 50.18 -13.64
N GLN A 890 2.29 50.80 -12.56
CA GLN A 890 3.32 51.83 -12.60
C GLN A 890 4.65 51.29 -13.16
N SER A 891 5.00 50.03 -12.88
CA SER A 891 6.20 49.38 -13.43
C SER A 891 6.12 49.17 -14.95
N LEU A 892 4.91 49.13 -15.51
CA LEU A 892 4.64 49.15 -16.95
C LEU A 892 4.67 50.57 -17.54
N CYS A 893 5.11 51.57 -16.76
CA CYS A 893 5.11 53.00 -17.11
C CYS A 893 3.71 53.59 -17.32
N LEU A 894 2.67 53.00 -16.73
CA LEU A 894 1.33 53.60 -16.67
C LEU A 894 1.23 54.54 -15.47
N ASP A 895 0.78 55.76 -15.70
CA ASP A 895 0.54 56.73 -14.63
C ASP A 895 -0.80 56.45 -13.93
N VAL A 896 -0.72 55.89 -12.72
CA VAL A 896 -1.87 55.49 -11.91
C VAL A 896 -1.74 56.11 -10.53
N GLU A 897 -2.65 57.02 -10.18
CA GLU A 897 -2.68 57.72 -8.91
C GLU A 897 -4.07 57.67 -8.25
N LEU A 898 -4.11 57.69 -6.92
CA LEU A 898 -5.34 57.78 -6.14
C LEU A 898 -5.73 59.25 -5.96
N ILE A 899 -6.72 59.70 -6.73
CA ILE A 899 -7.25 61.06 -6.65
C ILE A 899 -8.17 61.18 -5.43
N LYS A 900 -7.83 62.06 -4.47
CA LYS A 900 -8.74 62.41 -3.37
C LYS A 900 -9.77 63.42 -3.86
N THR A 901 -11.00 63.00 -4.08
CA THR A 901 -12.12 63.92 -4.28
C THR A 901 -12.50 64.53 -2.93
N GLN A 902 -12.53 65.87 -2.81
CA GLN A 902 -13.14 66.52 -1.65
C GLN A 902 -14.62 66.10 -1.61
N LYS A 903 -15.06 65.43 -0.54
CA LYS A 903 -16.49 65.22 -0.30
C LYS A 903 -17.10 66.58 -0.02
N ASP A 904 -18.00 67.05 -0.88
CA ASP A 904 -18.87 68.17 -0.55
C ASP A 904 -19.63 67.82 0.73
N VAL A 905 -19.44 68.63 1.76
CA VAL A 905 -20.23 68.57 2.98
C VAL A 905 -21.64 69.00 2.57
N ILE A 906 -22.54 68.05 2.37
CA ILE A 906 -23.97 68.35 2.31
C ILE A 906 -24.34 68.80 3.73
N GLU A 907 -24.45 70.11 3.93
CA GLU A 907 -25.09 70.68 5.11
C GLU A 907 -26.51 70.12 5.19
N THR A 908 -26.73 69.16 6.08
CA THR A 908 -28.08 68.76 6.51
C THR A 908 -28.68 69.90 7.32
N ALA A 909 -29.23 70.89 6.63
CA ALA A 909 -30.23 71.81 7.13
C ALA A 909 -31.53 71.51 6.39
N LEU A 910 -32.36 70.60 6.94
CA LEU A 910 -33.82 70.49 6.74
C LEU A 910 -34.32 69.16 7.33
N ALA A 911 -34.67 69.16 8.62
CA ALA A 911 -35.72 68.33 9.22
C ALA A 911 -35.89 68.71 10.70
N ALA A 912 -36.35 69.94 10.94
CA ALA A 912 -37.02 70.33 12.17
C ALA A 912 -38.26 71.13 11.74
N ASP A 913 -39.32 70.39 11.44
CA ASP A 913 -40.74 70.77 11.56
C ASP A 913 -41.58 69.49 11.51
#